data_AF-A0A7W8M7U9-F1
#
_entry.id   AF-A0A7W8M7U9-F1
#
_cell.length_a   1.000
_cell.length_b   1.000
_cell.length_c   1.000
_cell.angle_alpha   90.00
_cell.angle_beta   90.00
_cell.angle_gamma   90.00
#
_symmetry.space_group_name_H-M   'P 1'
#
loop_
_entity.id
_entity.type
_entity.pdbx_description
1 polymer ?
#
loop_
_entity_poly.entity_id
_entity_poly.type
_entity_poly.pdbx_seq_one_letter_code
_entity_poly.pdbx_strand_id
1 'polypeptide(L)'
;MRKPGKDPRMFIGRAARRLAKPECISPQTERQWAAACEVFAHTALTHRRPSFGIERVASGGREVEVIEEVVRSTPFGELVRFRKDQPGEQPRVLIAAPMSGHFATLLRDTVRVMLADQEVYVTDWANARDVPLLAGRFGLDEYIEHLIGFLEAMGPGAHLMGVCQPCPATLAAAALMAEDEHPARPRSITLMAGPVDCRISPTRVNELANERPIEWFEQNLISTVPLRHPGALRCVYPGFLQLTAFMSMNPDRHTSAFLGMYNCLVAGELEQAKAAQELCTGIRPYLKQHHVQTGVGTTAYSAAGGGPARSIRSCGTRSTWRAEPGGGESERPACRVWHHGGLIPVARMEPPMSTTLDTFRAETRAWLEKNCPPEMRTPALTDEDRCWGGRNATFSSDAQKAWLERMAAKGWTVPDWPTEYGGGGLSRDETKVLREEMRALGCRPPLDSFGIWMLGPALLQYGNEAQKREHLPKIARGEIRWCQGYSEPNAGSDLASLQTRAEDKGDHFLVNGSKIWTSYADKADWIFCLVRTDPKAKKHEGISFLLFDMASPGVSTKPILLISGKSPFCQTFFDDVKVPKENLVHELNKGWTVAKALLTHERNMIGGMGERNKGKVLGQIAADAVGRDALGRLDDPQLRARIASFEVDELAFRYAMERSIDLMKAGQANPAFSSVLKYYGSELNKRRNELTMSALGSDGLEWESARSSEGAAPRDWLRSKANSIEGGTSEVQLNIISKRILGLPDA
;
A
#
# COMPACT_ATOMS: atom_id res chain seq x y z
N MET A 1 15.17 44.60 41.94
CA MET A 1 15.34 45.61 40.87
C MET A 1 16.76 45.54 40.28
N ARG A 2 16.92 44.93 39.10
CA ARG A 2 18.11 45.05 38.24
C ARG A 2 17.59 45.27 36.81
N LYS A 3 18.00 46.37 36.18
CA LYS A 3 17.58 46.75 34.81
C LYS A 3 17.99 45.67 33.80
N PRO A 4 17.15 45.34 32.80
CA PRO A 4 17.54 44.41 31.74
C PRO A 4 18.62 45.03 30.86
N GLY A 5 19.72 44.29 30.68
CA GLY A 5 20.84 44.66 29.81
C GLY A 5 20.40 44.76 28.36
N LYS A 6 20.75 45.87 27.71
CA LYS A 6 20.48 46.14 26.29
C LYS A 6 21.31 45.19 25.41
N ASP A 7 20.66 44.50 24.47
CA ASP A 7 21.33 43.70 23.44
C ASP A 7 22.10 44.61 22.46
N PRO A 8 23.43 44.46 22.30
CA PRO A 8 24.24 45.27 21.39
C PRO A 8 23.82 45.18 19.91
N ARG A 9 23.07 44.14 19.51
CA ARG A 9 22.75 43.83 18.11
C ARG A 9 21.53 44.58 17.57
N MET A 10 20.61 44.99 18.44
CA MET A 10 19.54 45.94 18.11
C MET A 10 20.09 47.33 17.75
N PHE A 11 21.34 47.62 18.12
CA PHE A 11 21.99 48.89 17.83
C PHE A 11 22.52 48.94 16.39
N ILE A 12 23.01 47.83 15.83
CA ILE A 12 23.56 47.78 14.46
C ILE A 12 22.43 47.97 13.42
N GLY A 13 21.28 47.31 13.61
CA GLY A 13 20.12 47.48 12.74
C GLY A 13 19.47 48.86 12.81
N ARG A 14 19.51 49.52 13.98
CA ARG A 14 19.01 50.91 14.15
C ARG A 14 20.03 51.97 13.68
N ALA A 15 21.32 51.70 13.78
CA ALA A 15 22.38 52.59 13.29
C ALA A 15 22.45 52.60 11.76
N ALA A 16 22.28 51.44 11.10
CA ALA A 16 22.21 51.34 9.64
C ALA A 16 21.04 52.15 9.06
N ARG A 17 19.87 52.14 9.71
CA ARG A 17 18.71 52.99 9.33
C ARG A 17 18.92 54.50 9.48
N ARG A 18 19.93 54.92 10.26
CA ARG A 18 20.26 56.35 10.46
C ARG A 18 21.36 56.86 9.52
N LEU A 19 22.15 55.97 8.91
CA LEU A 19 23.26 56.33 8.02
C LEU A 19 22.86 56.48 6.55
N ALA A 20 21.69 55.98 6.17
CA ALA A 20 21.08 56.24 4.87
C ALA A 20 20.35 57.58 4.88
N LYS A 21 20.84 58.58 4.12
CA LYS A 21 20.05 59.78 3.83
C LYS A 21 18.79 59.36 3.05
N PRO A 22 17.58 59.74 3.50
CA PRO A 22 16.31 59.23 2.95
C PRO A 22 16.01 59.66 1.50
N GLU A 23 16.81 60.54 0.91
CA GLU A 23 16.57 61.11 -0.43
C GLU A 23 17.33 60.40 -1.57
N CYS A 24 18.15 59.37 -1.29
CA CYS A 24 18.97 58.70 -2.32
C CYS A 24 18.78 57.18 -2.42
N ILE A 25 17.83 56.58 -1.69
CA ILE A 25 17.59 55.14 -1.74
C ILE A 25 16.19 54.89 -2.28
N SER A 26 16.09 54.16 -3.38
CA SER A 26 14.79 53.78 -3.93
C SER A 26 14.04 52.87 -2.93
N PRO A 27 12.69 52.92 -2.87
CA PRO A 27 11.89 52.03 -2.01
C PRO A 27 12.12 50.52 -2.24
N GLN A 28 12.69 50.18 -3.41
CA GLN A 28 13.05 48.82 -3.78
C GLN A 28 14.42 48.43 -3.18
N THR A 29 15.36 49.35 -3.14
CA THR A 29 16.68 49.16 -2.52
C THR A 29 16.58 49.05 -1.00
N GLU A 30 15.70 49.82 -0.34
CA GLU A 30 15.45 49.69 1.10
C GLU A 30 14.83 48.33 1.48
N ARG A 31 13.90 47.82 0.65
CA ARG A 31 13.32 46.48 0.81
C ARG A 31 14.34 45.37 0.61
N GLN A 32 15.23 45.49 -0.37
CA GLN A 32 16.33 44.53 -0.59
C GLN A 32 17.27 44.45 0.62
N TRP A 33 17.63 45.60 1.21
CA TRP A 33 18.47 45.64 2.41
C TRP A 33 17.77 45.09 3.66
N ALA A 34 16.49 45.41 3.86
CA ALA A 34 15.69 44.85 4.95
C ALA A 34 15.53 43.32 4.82
N ALA A 35 15.19 42.84 3.62
CA ALA A 35 15.06 41.41 3.32
C ALA A 35 16.37 40.66 3.54
N ALA A 36 17.51 41.23 3.14
CA ALA A 36 18.83 40.63 3.36
C ALA A 36 19.18 40.53 4.85
N CYS A 37 18.88 41.57 5.64
CA CYS A 37 19.11 41.57 7.09
C CYS A 37 18.19 40.56 7.83
N GLU A 38 16.96 40.38 7.34
CA GLU A 38 15.99 39.43 7.90
C GLU A 38 16.39 37.98 7.61
N VAL A 39 16.78 37.68 6.36
CA VAL A 39 17.38 36.40 5.97
C VAL A 39 18.63 36.10 6.79
N PHE A 40 19.51 37.09 6.99
CA PHE A 40 20.72 36.96 7.79
C PHE A 40 20.43 36.71 9.28
N ALA A 41 19.43 37.38 9.87
CA ALA A 41 19.04 37.17 11.26
C ALA A 41 18.54 35.74 11.54
N HIS A 42 17.96 35.08 10.54
CA HIS A 42 17.50 33.69 10.61
C HIS A 42 18.62 32.63 10.50
N THR A 43 19.88 33.04 10.29
CA THR A 43 21.04 32.13 10.31
C THR A 43 21.63 31.92 11.71
N ALA A 44 21.06 32.57 12.74
CA ALA A 44 21.60 32.54 14.11
C ALA A 44 21.40 31.20 14.83
N LEU A 45 22.44 30.73 15.52
CA LEU A 45 22.41 29.58 16.43
C LEU A 45 21.84 29.99 17.80
N THR A 46 20.93 29.19 18.34
CA THR A 46 20.36 29.35 19.69
C THR A 46 20.56 28.05 20.48
N HIS A 47 20.69 28.17 21.79
CA HIS A 47 20.84 27.02 22.70
C HIS A 47 19.72 26.95 23.74
N ARG A 48 18.64 27.72 23.52
CA ARG A 48 17.45 27.69 24.39
C ARG A 48 16.42 26.73 23.79
N ARG A 49 15.87 25.86 24.63
CA ARG A 49 14.81 24.93 24.25
C ARG A 49 13.51 25.70 23.99
N PRO A 50 12.84 25.53 22.84
CA PRO A 50 11.51 26.08 22.62
C PRO A 50 10.44 25.23 23.34
N SER A 51 9.25 25.80 23.60
CA SER A 51 8.12 25.04 24.14
C SER A 51 7.51 24.12 23.05
N PHE A 52 6.87 23.01 23.43
CA PHE A 52 6.05 22.23 22.51
C PHE A 52 4.81 23.00 22.05
N GLY A 53 4.21 23.86 22.89
CA GLY A 53 3.10 24.73 22.48
C GLY A 53 1.88 23.98 21.94
N ILE A 54 1.58 22.80 22.49
CA ILE A 54 0.40 22.00 22.15
C ILE A 54 -0.62 22.21 23.25
N GLU A 55 -1.49 23.20 23.09
CA GLU A 55 -2.53 23.52 24.08
C GLU A 55 -3.84 22.76 23.81
N ARG A 56 -4.11 22.44 22.53
CA ARG A 56 -5.33 21.75 22.08
C ARG A 56 -5.08 20.80 20.91
N VAL A 57 -5.93 19.79 20.76
CA VAL A 57 -5.91 18.83 19.65
C VAL A 57 -7.33 18.38 19.27
N ALA A 58 -7.57 18.16 17.98
CA ALA A 58 -8.78 17.52 17.47
C ALA A 58 -8.76 16.01 17.80
N SER A 59 -9.76 15.53 18.55
CA SER A 59 -9.94 14.13 18.94
C SER A 59 -11.43 13.80 18.89
N GLY A 60 -11.82 12.76 18.13
CA GLY A 60 -13.22 12.36 17.98
C GLY A 60 -14.14 13.44 17.41
N GLY A 61 -13.62 14.34 16.57
CA GLY A 61 -14.37 15.46 15.97
C GLY A 61 -14.59 16.67 16.89
N ARG A 62 -13.92 16.73 18.05
CA ARG A 62 -13.96 17.86 18.99
C ARG A 62 -12.54 18.32 19.34
N GLU A 63 -12.39 19.61 19.65
CA GLU A 63 -11.16 20.16 20.20
C GLU A 63 -11.09 19.87 21.71
N VAL A 64 -9.99 19.28 22.16
CA VAL A 64 -9.75 18.90 23.56
C VAL A 64 -8.46 19.56 24.06
N GLU A 65 -8.44 19.99 25.32
CA GLU A 65 -7.26 20.56 25.96
C GLU A 65 -6.18 19.50 26.22
N VAL A 66 -4.92 19.89 26.06
CA VAL A 66 -3.76 19.03 26.26
C VAL A 66 -2.96 19.51 27.46
N ILE A 67 -2.64 18.58 28.36
CA ILE A 67 -1.84 18.81 29.56
C ILE A 67 -0.46 18.21 29.34
N GLU A 68 0.57 19.05 29.42
CA GLU A 68 1.99 18.69 29.37
C GLU A 68 2.53 18.52 30.80
N GLU A 69 3.05 17.33 31.13
CA GLU A 69 3.62 17.04 32.44
C GLU A 69 4.89 16.18 32.36
N VAL A 70 5.85 16.38 33.27
CA VAL A 70 7.05 15.54 33.37
C VAL A 70 6.77 14.38 34.31
N VAL A 71 6.83 13.15 33.79
CA VAL A 71 6.48 11.92 34.53
C VAL A 71 7.70 11.29 35.20
N ARG A 72 8.87 11.41 34.56
CA ARG A 72 10.15 10.93 35.11
C ARG A 72 11.25 11.89 34.69
N SER A 73 12.19 12.17 35.59
CA SER A 73 13.34 13.03 35.31
C SER A 73 14.63 12.29 35.65
N THR A 74 15.65 12.44 34.81
CA THR A 74 17.00 11.91 34.98
C THR A 74 17.99 13.04 34.70
N PRO A 75 19.26 12.93 35.12
CA PRO A 75 20.28 13.93 34.77
C PRO A 75 20.45 14.15 33.26
N PHE A 76 20.10 13.16 32.42
CA PHE A 76 20.28 13.20 30.98
C PHE A 76 18.99 13.50 30.19
N GLY A 77 17.81 13.46 30.81
CA GLY A 77 16.57 13.73 30.12
C GLY A 77 15.31 13.50 30.94
N GLU A 78 14.21 14.03 30.43
CA GLU A 78 12.88 13.97 31.00
C GLU A 78 11.96 13.13 30.12
N LEU A 79 11.03 12.43 30.76
CA LEU A 79 9.89 11.79 30.11
C LEU A 79 8.71 12.74 30.19
N VAL A 80 8.40 13.40 29.07
CA VAL A 80 7.31 14.37 28.98
C VAL A 80 6.07 13.67 28.46
N ARG A 81 4.98 13.73 29.23
CA ARG A 81 3.67 13.19 28.88
C ARG A 81 2.75 14.30 28.41
N PHE A 82 2.07 14.03 27.31
CA PHE A 82 0.99 14.83 26.75
C PHE A 82 -0.29 14.02 26.87
N ARG A 83 -1.21 14.46 27.71
CA ARG A 83 -2.52 13.82 27.89
C ARG A 83 -3.65 14.76 27.54
N LYS A 84 -4.71 14.23 26.94
CA LYS A 84 -5.96 14.96 26.71
C LYS A 84 -6.78 15.00 28.00
N ASP A 85 -7.42 16.12 28.28
CA ASP A 85 -8.38 16.23 29.39
C ASP A 85 -9.74 15.60 28.99
N GLN A 86 -9.77 14.28 28.87
CA GLN A 86 -10.97 13.51 28.50
C GLN A 86 -11.07 12.20 29.28
N PRO A 87 -12.29 11.74 29.60
CA PRO A 87 -12.50 10.47 30.29
C PRO A 87 -12.24 9.27 29.37
N GLY A 88 -11.58 8.23 29.88
CA GLY A 88 -11.32 6.95 29.20
C GLY A 88 -9.83 6.63 29.05
N GLU A 89 -9.48 5.35 29.15
CA GLU A 89 -8.10 4.88 28.94
C GLU A 89 -7.74 4.91 27.45
N GLN A 90 -6.56 5.44 27.14
CA GLN A 90 -6.05 5.55 25.78
C GLN A 90 -4.75 4.75 25.62
N PRO A 91 -4.47 4.23 24.41
CA PRO A 91 -3.18 3.64 24.13
C PRO A 91 -2.05 4.63 24.42
N ARG A 92 -1.04 4.18 25.17
CA ARG A 92 0.14 4.98 25.53
C ARG A 92 1.25 4.73 24.52
N VAL A 93 1.88 5.77 24.01
CA VAL A 93 3.02 5.66 23.10
C VAL A 93 4.21 6.46 23.59
N LEU A 94 5.40 5.85 23.61
CA LEU A 94 6.67 6.53 23.83
C LEU A 94 7.31 6.85 22.49
N ILE A 95 7.55 8.14 22.23
CA ILE A 95 8.33 8.62 21.10
C ILE A 95 9.75 8.91 21.61
N ALA A 96 10.69 8.02 21.27
CA ALA A 96 12.10 8.21 21.52
C ALA A 96 12.66 9.22 20.49
N ALA A 97 12.89 10.45 20.95
CA ALA A 97 13.43 11.53 20.15
C ALA A 97 14.97 11.42 20.02
N PRO A 98 15.57 11.86 18.90
CA PRO A 98 17.02 11.99 18.78
C PRO A 98 17.61 12.86 19.89
N MET A 99 18.79 12.49 20.39
CA MET A 99 19.54 13.30 21.34
C MET A 99 20.49 14.29 20.65
N SER A 100 20.93 13.97 19.43
CA SER A 100 21.84 14.82 18.65
C SER A 100 21.11 15.72 17.65
N GLY A 101 21.62 16.92 17.44
CA GLY A 101 21.23 17.83 16.37
C GLY A 101 20.19 18.87 16.75
N HIS A 102 19.12 18.48 17.45
CA HIS A 102 17.99 19.37 17.81
C HIS A 102 17.25 18.90 19.09
N PHE A 103 16.47 19.79 19.72
CA PHE A 103 15.59 19.45 20.85
C PHE A 103 14.40 18.57 20.43
N ALA A 104 13.80 17.81 21.35
CA ALA A 104 12.66 16.92 21.07
C ALA A 104 11.42 17.63 20.51
N THR A 105 11.31 18.96 20.69
CA THR A 105 10.31 19.82 20.02
C THR A 105 10.32 19.71 18.51
N LEU A 106 11.40 19.17 17.92
CA LEU A 106 11.49 18.77 16.52
C LEU A 106 10.28 17.92 16.11
N LEU A 107 9.78 17.09 17.03
CA LEU A 107 8.68 16.15 16.87
C LEU A 107 7.30 16.73 17.21
N ARG A 108 7.16 18.04 17.45
CA ARG A 108 5.88 18.67 17.82
C ARG A 108 4.70 18.24 16.93
N ASP A 109 4.86 18.27 15.61
CA ASP A 109 3.78 17.90 14.70
C ASP A 109 3.46 16.40 14.78
N THR A 110 4.49 15.57 14.96
CA THR A 110 4.31 14.13 15.20
C THR A 110 3.53 13.88 16.50
N VAL A 111 3.90 14.58 17.59
CA VAL A 111 3.20 14.53 18.88
C VAL A 111 1.74 14.98 18.70
N ARG A 112 1.50 16.11 18.03
CA ARG A 112 0.14 16.62 17.76
C ARG A 112 -0.72 15.64 16.99
N VAL A 113 -0.17 15.01 15.94
CA VAL A 113 -0.90 14.04 15.12
C VAL A 113 -1.24 12.80 15.94
N MET A 114 -0.28 12.24 16.67
CA MET A 114 -0.51 11.03 17.47
C MET A 114 -1.44 11.27 18.66
N LEU A 115 -1.40 12.48 19.22
CA LEU A 115 -2.31 12.90 20.29
C LEU A 115 -3.78 12.87 19.89
N ALA A 116 -4.14 12.86 18.60
CA ALA A 116 -5.53 12.69 18.18
C ALA A 116 -6.13 11.39 18.74
N ASP A 117 -5.37 10.31 18.72
CA ASP A 117 -5.86 8.95 19.05
C ASP A 117 -5.17 8.31 20.27
N GLN A 118 -4.05 8.88 20.73
CA GLN A 118 -3.21 8.26 21.77
C GLN A 118 -2.82 9.24 22.88
N GLU A 119 -2.36 8.69 24.00
CA GLU A 119 -1.61 9.43 25.01
C GLU A 119 -0.12 9.35 24.70
N VAL A 120 0.53 10.50 24.54
CA VAL A 120 1.88 10.57 23.95
C VAL A 120 2.92 10.92 25.00
N TYR A 121 3.98 10.13 25.06
CA TYR A 121 5.16 10.35 25.87
C TYR A 121 6.34 10.63 24.95
N VAL A 122 7.23 11.55 25.34
CA VAL A 122 8.40 11.90 24.53
C VAL A 122 9.63 11.94 25.43
N THR A 123 10.73 11.34 24.96
CA THR A 123 12.04 11.53 25.61
C THR A 123 12.57 12.91 25.25
N ASP A 124 12.72 13.80 26.24
CA ASP A 124 13.34 15.10 26.07
C ASP A 124 14.72 15.13 26.73
N TRP A 125 15.76 15.06 25.92
CA TRP A 125 17.13 14.94 26.40
C TRP A 125 17.70 16.28 26.85
N ALA A 126 18.45 16.28 27.96
CA ALA A 126 19.23 17.41 28.42
C ALA A 126 20.44 17.67 27.51
N ASN A 127 20.89 18.92 27.43
CA ASN A 127 22.09 19.25 26.68
C ASN A 127 23.32 18.70 27.40
N ALA A 128 24.08 17.80 26.77
CA ALA A 128 25.19 17.10 27.40
C ALA A 128 26.25 18.04 28.02
N ARG A 129 26.45 19.23 27.44
CA ARG A 129 27.37 20.24 28.00
C ARG A 129 26.97 20.72 29.39
N ASP A 130 25.69 20.61 29.73
CA ASP A 130 25.10 21.09 30.97
C ASP A 130 24.92 19.94 32.00
N VAL A 131 25.34 18.70 31.66
CA VAL A 131 25.25 17.51 32.53
C VAL A 131 26.62 17.20 33.17
N PRO A 132 26.78 17.32 34.51
CA PRO A 132 28.05 17.07 35.21
C PRO A 132 28.60 15.66 35.00
N LEU A 133 29.92 15.49 35.05
CA LEU A 133 30.56 14.16 34.93
C LEU A 133 30.12 13.16 36.01
N LEU A 134 29.80 13.65 37.21
CA LEU A 134 29.29 12.84 38.33
C LEU A 134 27.95 12.16 38.02
N ALA A 135 27.19 12.64 37.03
CA ALA A 135 25.95 12.01 36.60
C ALA A 135 26.18 10.70 35.81
N GLY A 136 27.42 10.34 35.52
CA GLY A 136 27.78 9.10 34.84
C GLY A 136 28.06 9.27 33.35
N ARG A 137 28.24 8.14 32.66
CA ARG A 137 28.40 8.06 31.21
C ARG A 137 27.03 8.08 30.54
N PHE A 138 27.03 8.29 29.22
CA PHE A 138 25.83 8.18 28.41
C PHE A 138 26.22 7.72 27.01
N GLY A 139 26.32 6.40 26.87
CA GLY A 139 26.53 5.69 25.62
C GLY A 139 25.25 5.04 25.12
N LEU A 140 25.41 4.04 24.26
CA LEU A 140 24.28 3.27 23.74
C LEU A 140 23.60 2.48 24.85
N ASP A 141 24.37 1.86 25.74
CA ASP A 141 23.86 1.05 26.85
C ASP A 141 23.01 1.90 27.79
N GLU A 142 23.52 3.05 28.25
CA GLU A 142 22.73 3.94 29.10
C GLU A 142 21.52 4.51 28.36
N TYR A 143 21.60 4.76 27.04
CA TYR A 143 20.42 5.16 26.26
C TYR A 143 19.32 4.10 26.33
N ILE A 144 19.69 2.83 26.12
CA ILE A 144 18.78 1.69 26.20
C ILE A 144 18.17 1.58 27.60
N GLU A 145 18.98 1.70 28.65
CA GLU A 145 18.52 1.70 30.04
C GLU A 145 17.52 2.83 30.33
N HIS A 146 17.74 4.03 29.80
CA HIS A 146 16.79 5.14 29.93
C HIS A 146 15.47 4.82 29.22
N LEU A 147 15.50 4.20 28.02
CA LEU A 147 14.27 3.79 27.34
C LEU A 147 13.49 2.74 28.14
N ILE A 148 14.18 1.74 28.69
CA ILE A 148 13.56 0.73 29.56
C ILE A 148 12.95 1.40 30.78
N GLY A 149 13.69 2.27 31.46
CA GLY A 149 13.20 3.02 32.62
C GLY A 149 12.00 3.93 32.30
N PHE A 150 11.96 4.54 31.12
CA PHE A 150 10.81 5.33 30.70
C PHE A 150 9.59 4.46 30.40
N LEU A 151 9.77 3.28 29.80
CA LEU A 151 8.70 2.31 29.62
C LEU A 151 8.17 1.76 30.95
N GLU A 152 9.05 1.47 31.91
CA GLU A 152 8.65 1.11 33.28
C GLU A 152 7.77 2.18 33.91
N ALA A 153 8.14 3.46 33.77
CA ALA A 153 7.38 4.58 34.30
C ALA A 153 6.01 4.74 33.64
N MET A 154 5.85 4.29 32.39
CA MET A 154 4.57 4.27 31.67
C MET A 154 3.70 3.05 32.02
N GLY A 155 4.30 1.99 32.57
CA GLY A 155 3.64 0.74 32.90
C GLY A 155 3.35 -0.16 31.68
N PRO A 156 2.71 -1.32 31.91
CA PRO A 156 2.42 -2.30 30.87
C PRO A 156 1.50 -1.74 29.77
N GLY A 157 1.61 -2.30 28.57
CA GLY A 157 0.72 -1.98 27.45
C GLY A 157 1.11 -0.77 26.61
N ALA A 158 2.29 -0.18 26.85
CA ALA A 158 2.81 0.91 26.04
C ALA A 158 3.24 0.45 24.64
N HIS A 159 3.27 1.38 23.68
CA HIS A 159 3.90 1.24 22.37
C HIS A 159 5.17 2.09 22.32
N LEU A 160 6.18 1.71 21.54
CA LEU A 160 7.44 2.45 21.43
C LEU A 160 7.73 2.85 19.98
N MET A 161 8.06 4.10 19.75
CA MET A 161 8.44 4.65 18.45
C MET A 161 9.85 5.24 18.52
N GLY A 162 10.79 4.65 17.78
CA GLY A 162 12.12 5.22 17.57
C GLY A 162 12.16 6.10 16.32
N VAL A 163 12.68 7.32 16.43
CA VAL A 163 12.70 8.28 15.31
C VAL A 163 14.13 8.67 14.94
N CYS A 164 14.62 8.26 13.77
CA CYS A 164 15.97 8.51 13.30
C CYS A 164 17.02 7.81 14.19
N GLN A 165 17.91 8.57 14.84
CA GLN A 165 19.01 8.07 15.68
C GLN A 165 18.61 6.98 16.71
N PRO A 166 17.46 7.03 17.41
CA PRO A 166 17.12 6.08 18.44
C PRO A 166 16.64 4.71 17.93
N CYS A 167 16.46 4.51 16.62
CA CYS A 167 15.91 3.26 16.10
C CYS A 167 16.67 1.99 16.57
N PRO A 168 18.02 1.94 16.53
CA PRO A 168 18.76 0.79 17.06
C PRO A 168 18.58 0.59 18.57
N ALA A 169 18.58 1.67 19.36
CA ALA A 169 18.39 1.61 20.81
C ALA A 169 16.97 1.15 21.19
N THR A 170 15.96 1.61 20.45
CA THR A 170 14.57 1.15 20.57
C THR A 170 14.44 -0.34 20.30
N LEU A 171 15.09 -0.83 19.25
CA LEU A 171 15.08 -2.25 18.91
C LEU A 171 15.77 -3.08 20.02
N ALA A 172 16.93 -2.63 20.49
CA ALA A 172 17.66 -3.30 21.56
C ALA A 172 16.89 -3.32 22.89
N ALA A 173 16.28 -2.19 23.29
CA ALA A 173 15.45 -2.12 24.49
C ALA A 173 14.27 -3.11 24.44
N ALA A 174 13.55 -3.15 23.33
CA ALA A 174 12.44 -4.09 23.15
C ALA A 174 12.89 -5.56 23.16
N ALA A 175 14.06 -5.85 22.58
CA ALA A 175 14.63 -7.20 22.57
C ALA A 175 15.05 -7.67 23.97
N LEU A 176 15.76 -6.84 24.73
CA LEU A 176 16.16 -7.15 26.11
C LEU A 176 14.94 -7.33 27.02
N MET A 177 13.97 -6.42 26.94
CA MET A 177 12.71 -6.56 27.68
C MET A 177 11.90 -7.80 27.27
N ALA A 178 12.08 -8.28 26.03
CA ALA A 178 11.45 -9.53 25.59
C ALA A 178 12.15 -10.77 26.14
N GLU A 179 13.48 -10.76 26.17
CA GLU A 179 14.31 -11.82 26.76
C GLU A 179 14.03 -11.99 28.25
N ASP A 180 13.86 -10.86 28.96
CA ASP A 180 13.60 -10.84 30.40
C ASP A 180 12.12 -11.06 30.80
N GLU A 181 11.23 -11.33 29.83
CA GLU A 181 9.77 -11.36 30.04
C GLU A 181 9.23 -10.13 30.79
N HIS A 182 9.84 -8.98 30.53
CA HIS A 182 9.62 -7.77 31.32
C HIS A 182 8.16 -7.28 31.20
N PRO A 183 7.45 -7.02 32.32
CA PRO A 183 6.01 -6.69 32.29
C PRO A 183 5.70 -5.38 31.57
N ALA A 184 6.62 -4.42 31.58
CA ALA A 184 6.50 -3.15 30.85
C ALA A 184 6.98 -3.23 29.38
N ARG A 185 7.23 -4.42 28.83
CA ARG A 185 7.66 -4.58 27.44
C ARG A 185 6.67 -3.91 26.48
N PRO A 186 7.15 -3.15 25.47
CA PRO A 186 6.24 -2.49 24.55
C PRO A 186 5.46 -3.52 23.71
N ARG A 187 4.17 -3.28 23.48
CA ARG A 187 3.29 -4.13 22.66
C ARG A 187 3.66 -4.10 21.18
N SER A 188 4.18 -2.97 20.71
CA SER A 188 4.72 -2.83 19.37
C SER A 188 5.87 -1.83 19.36
N ILE A 189 6.72 -1.97 18.33
CA ILE A 189 7.76 -1.00 18.01
C ILE A 189 7.53 -0.42 16.61
N THR A 190 7.74 0.88 16.46
CA THR A 190 7.77 1.56 15.16
C THR A 190 9.14 2.21 14.98
N LEU A 191 9.86 1.86 13.91
CA LEU A 191 11.16 2.44 13.58
C LEU A 191 10.99 3.39 12.41
N MET A 192 11.16 4.69 12.63
CA MET A 192 10.92 5.71 11.62
C MET A 192 12.21 6.40 11.19
N ALA A 193 12.56 6.31 9.90
CA ALA A 193 13.67 7.05 9.30
C ALA A 193 15.05 6.86 9.96
N GLY A 194 15.30 5.71 10.60
CA GLY A 194 16.59 5.33 11.16
C GLY A 194 17.12 4.07 10.49
N PRO A 195 18.44 3.96 10.22
CA PRO A 195 19.03 2.77 9.65
C PRO A 195 19.06 1.64 10.69
N VAL A 196 18.67 0.43 10.28
CA VAL A 196 18.68 -0.78 11.13
C VAL A 196 19.79 -1.75 10.66
N ASP A 197 19.79 -2.08 9.36
CA ASP A 197 20.89 -2.83 8.72
C ASP A 197 21.50 -2.01 7.59
N CYS A 198 22.65 -1.40 7.86
CA CYS A 198 23.35 -0.54 6.91
C CYS A 198 24.04 -1.33 5.77
N ARG A 199 24.05 -2.68 5.83
CA ARG A 199 24.69 -3.53 4.80
C ARG A 199 23.79 -3.75 3.59
N ILE A 200 22.47 -3.68 3.76
CA ILE A 200 21.48 -4.01 2.72
C ILE A 200 21.14 -2.78 1.87
N SER A 201 21.17 -1.58 2.47
CA SER A 201 20.86 -0.30 1.79
C SER A 201 21.78 0.83 2.31
N PRO A 202 23.06 0.84 1.94
CA PRO A 202 24.00 1.84 2.44
C PRO A 202 23.67 3.24 1.90
N THR A 203 23.82 4.23 2.77
CA THR A 203 23.81 5.66 2.42
C THR A 203 25.23 6.21 2.34
N ARG A 204 25.41 7.42 1.81
CA ARG A 204 26.70 8.12 1.78
C ARG A 204 27.30 8.33 3.18
N VAL A 205 26.46 8.38 4.21
CA VAL A 205 26.91 8.41 5.62
C VAL A 205 27.50 7.06 6.03
N ASN A 206 26.95 5.96 5.52
CA ASN A 206 27.45 4.60 5.79
C ASN A 206 28.75 4.31 5.05
N GLU A 207 28.96 4.87 3.86
CA GLU A 207 30.25 4.77 3.14
C GLU A 207 31.39 5.36 3.97
N LEU A 208 31.25 6.59 4.45
CA LEU A 208 32.25 7.23 5.32
C LEU A 208 32.51 6.41 6.59
N ALA A 209 31.46 5.85 7.19
CA ALA A 209 31.54 5.01 8.38
C ALA A 209 32.31 3.71 8.17
N ASN A 210 32.20 3.12 6.97
CA ASN A 210 32.90 1.88 6.62
C ASN A 210 34.35 2.12 6.15
N GLU A 211 34.65 3.30 5.59
CA GLU A 211 35.97 3.65 5.07
C GLU A 211 36.96 4.10 6.15
N ARG A 212 36.47 4.52 7.33
CA ARG A 212 37.28 5.08 8.41
C ARG A 212 37.23 4.18 9.65
N PRO A 213 38.36 3.93 10.32
CA PRO A 213 38.36 3.19 11.57
C PRO A 213 37.70 4.01 12.69
N ILE A 214 37.25 3.34 13.74
CA ILE A 214 36.53 3.93 14.87
C ILE A 214 37.32 5.12 15.47
N GLU A 215 38.63 4.96 15.62
CA GLU A 215 39.55 5.97 16.19
C GLU A 215 39.55 7.28 15.40
N TRP A 216 39.31 7.22 14.09
CA TRP A 216 39.23 8.42 13.26
C TRP A 216 38.04 9.30 13.68
N PHE A 217 36.88 8.70 13.95
CA PHE A 217 35.71 9.44 14.41
C PHE A 217 35.91 9.99 15.82
N GLU A 218 36.54 9.23 16.69
CA GLU A 218 36.93 9.69 18.04
C GLU A 218 37.81 10.94 17.99
N GLN A 219 38.79 10.97 17.08
CA GLN A 219 39.71 12.10 16.94
C GLN A 219 39.08 13.30 16.23
N ASN A 220 38.17 13.09 15.27
CA ASN A 220 37.69 14.15 14.38
C ASN A 220 36.29 14.66 14.74
N LEU A 221 35.45 13.86 15.40
CA LEU A 221 34.07 14.22 15.71
C LEU A 221 33.80 14.44 17.20
N ILE A 222 34.69 14.01 18.10
CA ILE A 222 34.50 14.15 19.54
C ILE A 222 35.31 15.33 20.06
N SER A 223 34.72 16.10 20.97
CA SER A 223 35.42 17.17 21.69
C SER A 223 35.02 17.19 23.15
N THR A 224 35.85 17.80 23.99
CA THR A 224 35.57 17.98 25.41
C THR A 224 34.81 19.28 25.67
N VAL A 225 33.80 19.21 26.54
CA VAL A 225 33.07 20.39 27.00
C VAL A 225 34.02 21.35 27.74
N PRO A 226 34.05 22.65 27.38
CA PRO A 226 34.91 23.64 28.04
C PRO A 226 34.59 23.82 29.53
N LEU A 227 35.61 24.21 30.31
CA LEU A 227 35.53 24.36 31.79
C LEU A 227 34.45 25.32 32.30
N ARG A 228 33.92 26.21 31.44
CA ARG A 228 32.87 27.18 31.81
C ARG A 228 31.47 26.58 31.92
N HIS A 229 31.27 25.32 31.52
CA HIS A 229 29.97 24.65 31.53
C HIS A 229 29.92 23.56 32.61
N PRO A 230 28.73 23.24 33.17
CA PRO A 230 28.61 22.22 34.21
C PRO A 230 29.13 20.83 33.82
N GLY A 231 29.01 20.46 32.54
CA GLY A 231 29.53 19.21 31.99
C GLY A 231 31.00 19.28 31.59
N ALA A 232 31.80 20.20 32.14
CA ALA A 232 33.23 20.37 31.85
C ALA A 232 33.97 19.02 31.74
N LEU A 233 34.83 18.90 30.73
CA LEU A 233 35.61 17.71 30.39
C LEU A 233 34.80 16.51 29.86
N ARG A 234 33.47 16.58 29.80
CA ARG A 234 32.65 15.54 29.16
C ARG A 234 32.95 15.48 27.66
N CYS A 235 33.19 14.27 27.15
CA CYS A 235 33.30 14.03 25.72
C CYS A 235 31.92 14.13 25.07
N VAL A 236 31.78 15.03 24.10
CA VAL A 236 30.55 15.31 23.36
C VAL A 236 30.83 15.31 21.87
N TYR A 237 29.82 14.96 21.07
CA TYR A 237 29.79 15.27 19.65
C TYR A 237 29.28 16.70 19.50
N PRO A 238 30.13 17.68 19.11
CA PRO A 238 29.74 19.08 19.07
C PRO A 238 28.61 19.31 18.09
N GLY A 239 27.55 19.97 18.55
CA GLY A 239 26.38 20.17 17.71
C GLY A 239 26.60 21.11 16.52
N PHE A 240 27.67 21.92 16.50
CA PHE A 240 28.04 22.68 15.30
C PHE A 240 28.55 21.75 14.18
N LEU A 241 29.33 20.71 14.52
CA LEU A 241 29.76 19.69 13.54
C LEU A 241 28.56 18.89 13.03
N GLN A 242 27.59 18.59 13.91
CA GLN A 242 26.33 17.94 13.54
C GLN A 242 25.51 18.81 12.58
N LEU A 243 25.41 20.11 12.86
CA LEU A 243 24.70 21.05 12.01
C LEU A 243 25.40 21.24 10.66
N THR A 244 26.72 21.37 10.64
CA THR A 244 27.50 21.46 9.40
C THR A 244 27.34 20.21 8.54
N ALA A 245 27.39 19.02 9.15
CA ALA A 245 27.11 17.77 8.46
C ALA A 245 25.69 17.75 7.88
N PHE A 246 24.67 18.15 8.66
CA PHE A 246 23.29 18.23 8.21
C PHE A 246 23.08 19.21 7.03
N MET A 247 23.64 20.42 7.12
CA MET A 247 23.57 21.42 6.06
C MET A 247 24.29 20.98 4.78
N SER A 248 25.40 20.24 4.91
CA SER A 248 26.18 19.73 3.78
C SER A 248 25.51 18.59 3.00
N MET A 249 24.51 17.92 3.58
CA MET A 249 23.80 16.82 2.91
C MET A 249 22.81 17.29 1.84
N ASN A 250 22.32 18.54 1.89
CA ASN A 250 21.36 19.09 0.92
C ASN A 250 21.58 20.59 0.64
N PRO A 251 22.78 21.01 0.19
CA PRO A 251 23.17 22.42 0.10
C PRO A 251 22.28 23.24 -0.85
N ASP A 252 21.86 22.64 -1.96
CA ASP A 252 21.04 23.30 -2.98
C ASP A 252 19.62 23.60 -2.48
N ARG A 253 19.06 22.70 -1.66
CA ARG A 253 17.70 22.84 -1.11
C ARG A 253 17.64 23.94 -0.05
N HIS A 254 18.67 24.06 0.78
CA HIS A 254 18.79 25.14 1.77
C HIS A 254 18.99 26.49 1.09
N THR A 255 19.86 26.56 0.08
CA THR A 255 20.15 27.78 -0.67
C THR A 255 18.91 28.27 -1.42
N SER A 256 18.20 27.37 -2.09
CA SER A 256 16.96 27.69 -2.82
C SER A 256 15.85 28.21 -1.90
N ALA A 257 15.74 27.68 -0.68
CA ALA A 257 14.79 28.13 0.32
C ALA A 257 15.07 29.56 0.81
N PHE A 258 16.33 29.89 1.12
CA PHE A 258 16.71 31.25 1.54
C PHE A 258 16.57 32.27 0.40
N LEU A 259 16.88 31.88 -0.84
CA LEU A 259 16.67 32.72 -2.02
C LEU A 259 15.17 32.96 -2.30
N GLY A 260 14.33 31.94 -2.14
CA GLY A 260 12.88 32.07 -2.26
C GLY A 260 12.30 33.04 -1.23
N MET A 261 12.73 32.92 0.03
CA MET A 261 12.31 33.84 1.11
C MET A 261 12.76 35.29 0.85
N TYR A 262 14.01 35.49 0.41
CA TYR A 262 14.52 36.80 0.02
C TYR A 262 13.67 37.43 -1.10
N ASN A 263 13.34 36.65 -2.14
CA ASN A 263 12.56 37.14 -3.28
C ASN A 263 11.13 37.55 -2.89
N CYS A 264 10.44 36.77 -2.04
CA CYS A 264 9.10 37.14 -1.54
C CYS A 264 9.13 38.39 -0.65
N LEU A 265 10.15 38.55 0.19
CA LEU A 265 10.32 39.75 1.04
C LEU A 265 10.62 41.00 0.20
N VAL A 266 11.43 40.88 -0.86
CA VAL A 266 11.70 41.96 -1.81
C VAL A 266 10.45 42.36 -2.60
N ALA A 267 9.63 41.39 -2.99
CA ALA A 267 8.36 41.61 -3.69
C ALA A 267 7.27 42.26 -2.81
N GLY A 268 7.44 42.26 -1.47
CA GLY A 268 6.46 42.80 -0.54
C GLY A 268 5.25 41.88 -0.29
N GLU A 269 5.33 40.63 -0.74
CA GLU A 269 4.30 39.62 -0.59
C GLU A 269 4.38 39.01 0.82
N LEU A 270 4.04 39.77 1.85
CA LEU A 270 4.30 39.39 3.25
C LEU A 270 3.62 38.08 3.67
N GLU A 271 2.44 37.76 3.12
CA GLU A 271 1.75 36.48 3.38
C GLU A 271 2.36 35.33 2.59
N GLN A 272 2.90 35.53 1.39
CA GLN A 272 3.68 34.51 0.68
C GLN A 272 5.11 34.41 1.18
N ALA A 273 5.67 35.46 1.78
CA ALA A 273 6.93 35.43 2.50
C ALA A 273 6.76 34.66 3.81
N LYS A 274 5.67 34.87 4.56
CA LYS A 274 5.27 34.02 5.70
C LYS A 274 4.96 32.60 5.26
N ALA A 275 4.21 32.43 4.17
CA ALA A 275 3.89 31.13 3.63
C ALA A 275 5.15 30.44 3.11
N ALA A 276 6.12 31.11 2.47
CA ALA A 276 7.43 30.56 2.07
C ALA A 276 8.36 30.31 3.28
N GLN A 277 8.21 31.12 4.33
CA GLN A 277 8.76 30.90 5.67
C GLN A 277 8.08 29.69 6.36
N GLU A 278 6.92 29.23 5.88
CA GLU A 278 6.18 28.02 6.30
C GLU A 278 6.31 26.84 5.28
N LEU A 279 6.54 27.13 3.99
CA LEU A 279 6.62 26.25 2.80
C LEU A 279 8.07 25.95 2.42
N CYS A 280 8.97 25.94 3.40
CA CYS A 280 10.05 24.98 3.37
C CYS A 280 9.45 23.58 3.62
N THR A 281 8.77 23.01 2.62
CA THR A 281 8.14 21.67 2.65
C THR A 281 9.15 20.51 2.76
N GLY A 282 10.34 20.78 3.28
CA GLY A 282 11.31 19.78 3.76
C GLY A 282 12.04 20.15 5.05
N ILE A 283 11.74 21.29 5.68
CA ILE A 283 12.45 21.79 6.87
C ILE A 283 11.44 22.45 7.81
N ARG A 284 11.20 21.82 8.97
CA ARG A 284 10.11 22.15 9.91
C ARG A 284 10.26 23.55 10.56
N PRO A 285 9.15 24.20 10.99
CA PRO A 285 9.08 25.63 11.35
C PRO A 285 9.97 26.17 12.48
N TYR A 286 10.63 25.31 13.27
CA TYR A 286 11.54 25.71 14.37
C TYR A 286 13.01 25.80 13.92
N LEU A 287 13.32 25.57 12.64
CA LEU A 287 14.66 25.76 12.04
C LEU A 287 14.95 27.22 11.65
N LYS A 288 14.09 28.16 12.09
CA LYS A 288 14.22 29.62 11.88
C LYS A 288 15.27 30.27 12.80
N GLN A 289 15.76 29.50 13.79
CA GLN A 289 17.01 29.67 14.54
C GLN A 289 17.62 28.27 14.70
N HIS A 290 18.92 28.11 14.49
CA HIS A 290 19.55 26.80 14.60
C HIS A 290 19.71 26.41 16.08
N HIS A 291 18.83 25.53 16.58
CA HIS A 291 18.86 25.04 17.94
C HIS A 291 19.87 23.90 18.09
N VAL A 292 21.05 24.17 18.67
CA VAL A 292 22.14 23.19 18.73
C VAL A 292 22.26 22.57 20.11
N GLN A 293 22.02 21.26 20.19
CA GLN A 293 22.29 20.41 21.34
C GLN A 293 23.55 19.58 21.08
N THR A 294 24.50 19.56 22.02
CA THR A 294 25.66 18.66 21.91
C THR A 294 25.21 17.26 22.34
N GLY A 295 25.41 16.27 21.49
CA GLY A 295 25.20 14.86 21.85
C GLY A 295 26.40 14.34 22.67
N VAL A 296 26.22 13.27 23.46
CA VAL A 296 27.34 12.67 24.21
C VAL A 296 28.22 11.87 23.24
N GLY A 297 29.55 11.92 23.38
CA GLY A 297 30.48 11.50 22.33
C GLY A 297 30.31 10.05 21.84
N THR A 298 29.86 9.16 22.69
CA THR A 298 29.52 7.77 22.37
C THR A 298 28.30 7.58 21.46
N THR A 299 27.46 8.62 21.27
CA THR A 299 26.30 8.58 20.34
C THR A 299 26.60 8.99 18.91
N ALA A 300 27.83 9.48 18.62
CA ALA A 300 28.28 9.66 17.24
C ALA A 300 28.40 8.33 16.48
N TYR A 301 28.73 7.25 17.19
CA TYR A 301 28.96 5.93 16.60
C TYR A 301 27.67 5.19 16.19
N SER A 302 26.59 5.35 16.95
CA SER A 302 25.30 4.76 16.59
C SER A 302 24.67 5.42 15.35
N ALA A 303 25.06 6.65 15.00
CA ALA A 303 24.61 7.34 13.79
C ALA A 303 25.41 6.93 12.53
N ALA A 304 26.60 6.33 12.71
CA ALA A 304 27.50 5.93 11.62
C ALA A 304 27.39 4.42 11.26
N GLY A 305 26.89 3.56 12.15
CA GLY A 305 26.50 2.19 11.80
C GLY A 305 27.65 1.20 11.58
N GLY A 306 28.78 1.32 12.29
CA GLY A 306 29.88 0.35 12.20
C GLY A 306 30.60 0.11 13.54
N GLY A 307 30.58 -1.13 14.04
CA GLY A 307 31.44 -1.60 15.14
C GLY A 307 30.83 -2.74 15.98
N PRO A 308 31.58 -3.80 16.34
CA PRO A 308 31.02 -5.00 16.99
C PRO A 308 30.62 -4.73 18.45
N ALA A 309 29.42 -5.15 18.81
CA ALA A 309 28.97 -5.19 20.20
C ALA A 309 29.84 -6.17 21.00
N ARG A 310 30.56 -5.65 22.01
CA ARG A 310 31.21 -6.52 23.00
C ARG A 310 30.13 -7.12 23.90
N SER A 311 30.24 -8.43 24.13
CA SER A 311 29.31 -9.28 24.88
C SER A 311 28.75 -8.62 26.14
N ILE A 312 27.42 -8.59 26.24
CA ILE A 312 26.68 -8.36 27.48
C ILE A 312 27.01 -9.52 28.42
N ARG A 313 27.71 -9.23 29.53
CA ARG A 313 27.91 -10.22 30.59
C ARG A 313 26.64 -10.28 31.43
N SER A 314 26.02 -11.45 31.45
CA SER A 314 24.91 -11.80 32.33
C SER A 314 25.27 -11.55 33.80
N CYS A 315 24.62 -10.59 34.44
CA CYS A 315 24.62 -10.47 35.90
C CYS A 315 23.51 -11.40 36.42
N GLY A 316 23.92 -12.52 37.01
CA GLY A 316 22.99 -13.50 37.55
C GLY A 316 22.45 -13.09 38.91
N THR A 317 21.13 -13.10 39.04
CA THR A 317 20.45 -13.35 40.32
C THR A 317 19.25 -14.25 40.06
N ARG A 318 19.39 -15.54 40.41
CA ARG A 318 18.29 -16.50 40.54
C ARG A 318 17.44 -16.08 41.73
N SER A 319 16.13 -15.89 41.52
CA SER A 319 15.14 -16.02 42.59
C SER A 319 14.08 -17.02 42.16
N THR A 320 14.10 -18.17 42.82
CA THR A 320 13.14 -19.26 42.72
C THR A 320 11.79 -18.86 43.29
N TRP A 321 10.72 -19.01 42.53
CA TRP A 321 9.37 -19.15 43.08
C TRP A 321 8.73 -20.42 42.51
N ARG A 322 8.59 -21.41 43.39
CA ARG A 322 7.83 -22.63 43.16
C ARG A 322 6.35 -22.27 43.13
N ALA A 323 5.63 -22.73 42.12
CA ALA A 323 4.18 -22.80 42.13
C ALA A 323 3.75 -24.14 42.74
N GLU A 324 2.90 -24.10 43.78
CA GLU A 324 2.10 -25.25 44.20
C GLU A 324 0.73 -25.23 43.52
N PRO A 325 0.11 -26.40 43.26
CA PRO A 325 -1.15 -26.49 42.54
C PRO A 325 -2.36 -26.53 43.50
N GLY A 326 -3.36 -25.68 43.25
CA GLY A 326 -4.75 -25.89 43.66
C GLY A 326 -5.62 -25.71 42.42
N GLY A 327 -6.49 -26.63 41.99
CA GLY A 327 -7.26 -27.60 42.77
C GLY A 327 -8.62 -26.98 43.10
N GLY A 328 -9.57 -27.04 42.17
CA GLY A 328 -10.93 -26.51 42.37
C GLY A 328 -11.80 -26.59 41.13
N GLU A 329 -12.41 -27.76 40.90
CA GLU A 329 -13.59 -27.91 40.03
C GLU A 329 -14.79 -27.20 40.65
N SER A 330 -15.56 -26.44 39.85
CA SER A 330 -16.97 -26.21 40.15
C SER A 330 -17.77 -25.88 38.88
N GLU A 331 -18.54 -26.87 38.46
CA GLU A 331 -19.90 -26.86 37.88
C GLU A 331 -20.42 -25.60 37.16
N ARG A 332 -20.80 -25.83 35.90
CA ARG A 332 -21.61 -24.94 35.05
C ARG A 332 -23.09 -25.01 35.45
N PRO A 333 -23.84 -23.89 35.47
CA PRO A 333 -25.27 -23.93 35.29
C PRO A 333 -25.66 -23.55 33.86
N ALA A 334 -26.51 -24.38 33.25
CA ALA A 334 -27.28 -24.08 32.05
C ALA A 334 -28.51 -23.22 32.38
N CYS A 335 -28.84 -22.24 31.54
CA CYS A 335 -30.15 -21.61 31.26
C CYS A 335 -29.89 -20.23 30.64
N ARG A 336 -30.69 -19.61 29.76
CA ARG A 336 -31.94 -19.91 29.06
C ARG A 336 -32.01 -18.85 27.95
N VAL A 337 -32.39 -19.24 26.75
CA VAL A 337 -32.67 -18.32 25.63
C VAL A 337 -34.01 -17.62 25.89
N TRP A 338 -34.02 -16.29 25.86
CA TRP A 338 -35.25 -15.50 25.87
C TRP A 338 -35.70 -15.25 24.43
N HIS A 339 -36.84 -15.85 24.06
CA HIS A 339 -37.64 -15.44 22.91
C HIS A 339 -38.61 -14.35 23.35
N HIS A 340 -38.57 -13.18 22.71
CA HIS A 340 -39.71 -12.27 22.63
C HIS A 340 -40.14 -12.15 21.17
N GLY A 341 -41.39 -12.55 20.93
CA GLY A 341 -42.05 -12.53 19.63
C GLY A 341 -42.69 -11.20 19.29
N GLY A 342 -43.18 -11.15 18.04
CA GLY A 342 -44.03 -10.08 17.55
C GLY A 342 -43.99 -9.94 16.02
N LEU A 343 -44.33 -11.00 15.28
CA LEU A 343 -44.58 -10.89 13.83
C LEU A 343 -46.08 -10.69 13.59
N ILE A 344 -46.39 -9.59 12.91
CA ILE A 344 -47.70 -9.27 12.33
C ILE A 344 -47.94 -10.24 11.16
N PRO A 345 -49.12 -10.88 11.01
CA PRO A 345 -49.37 -11.81 9.92
C PRO A 345 -49.66 -11.03 8.63
N VAL A 346 -48.73 -11.08 7.68
CA VAL A 346 -49.01 -10.72 6.28
C VAL A 346 -49.71 -11.92 5.66
N ALA A 347 -50.89 -11.69 5.09
CA ALA A 347 -51.71 -12.68 4.43
C ALA A 347 -50.91 -13.47 3.38
N ARG A 348 -51.02 -14.81 3.42
CA ARG A 348 -50.57 -15.69 2.34
C ARG A 348 -51.38 -15.37 1.08
N MET A 349 -50.76 -14.71 0.11
CA MET A 349 -51.18 -14.82 -1.29
C MET A 349 -50.89 -16.25 -1.76
N GLU A 350 -51.89 -16.90 -2.32
CA GLU A 350 -51.72 -18.14 -3.08
C GLU A 350 -50.69 -17.94 -4.21
N PRO A 351 -49.88 -18.95 -4.56
CA PRO A 351 -48.86 -18.79 -5.59
C PRO A 351 -49.53 -18.53 -6.95
N PRO A 352 -49.09 -17.52 -7.72
CA PRO A 352 -49.53 -17.40 -9.11
C PRO A 352 -48.97 -18.57 -9.92
N MET A 353 -49.70 -18.97 -10.97
CA MET A 353 -49.33 -20.06 -11.87
C MET A 353 -47.86 -19.98 -12.30
N SER A 354 -47.16 -21.12 -12.27
CA SER A 354 -45.72 -21.24 -12.51
C SER A 354 -45.30 -20.46 -13.75
N THR A 355 -44.40 -19.50 -13.58
CA THR A 355 -43.79 -18.81 -14.72
C THR A 355 -42.93 -19.82 -15.50
N THR A 356 -42.76 -19.64 -16.80
CA THR A 356 -41.85 -20.43 -17.64
C THR A 356 -40.43 -20.50 -17.05
N LEU A 357 -39.99 -19.45 -16.33
CA LEU A 357 -38.70 -19.39 -15.65
C LEU A 357 -38.63 -20.26 -14.38
N ASP A 358 -39.73 -20.43 -13.63
CA ASP A 358 -39.75 -21.31 -12.46
C ASP A 358 -39.63 -22.78 -12.88
N THR A 359 -40.31 -23.16 -13.96
CA THR A 359 -40.15 -24.48 -14.59
C THR A 359 -38.71 -24.67 -15.06
N PHE A 360 -38.14 -23.70 -15.78
CA PHE A 360 -36.75 -23.76 -16.21
C PHE A 360 -35.77 -23.87 -15.04
N ARG A 361 -36.01 -23.16 -13.93
CA ARG A 361 -35.21 -23.27 -12.70
C ARG A 361 -35.25 -24.68 -12.11
N ALA A 362 -36.44 -25.26 -12.00
CA ALA A 362 -36.62 -26.61 -11.47
C ALA A 362 -35.92 -27.65 -12.35
N GLU A 363 -36.09 -27.56 -13.68
CA GLU A 363 -35.42 -28.44 -14.65
C GLU A 363 -33.90 -28.27 -14.63
N THR A 364 -33.42 -27.03 -14.50
CA THR A 364 -31.99 -26.71 -14.40
C THR A 364 -31.38 -27.31 -13.14
N ARG A 365 -32.01 -27.11 -11.98
CA ARG A 365 -31.57 -27.72 -10.71
C ARG A 365 -31.52 -29.25 -10.83
N ALA A 366 -32.60 -29.87 -11.29
CA ALA A 366 -32.66 -31.33 -11.45
C ALA A 366 -31.57 -31.85 -12.40
N TRP A 367 -31.30 -31.13 -13.49
CA TRP A 367 -30.22 -31.49 -14.41
C TRP A 367 -28.84 -31.36 -13.76
N LEU A 368 -28.57 -30.26 -13.06
CA LEU A 368 -27.29 -30.03 -12.36
C LEU A 368 -27.08 -31.07 -11.25
N GLU A 369 -28.12 -31.40 -10.48
CA GLU A 369 -28.07 -32.41 -9.42
C GLU A 369 -27.70 -33.79 -9.98
N LYS A 370 -28.26 -34.15 -11.15
CA LYS A 370 -27.98 -35.42 -11.82
C LYS A 370 -26.62 -35.46 -12.52
N ASN A 371 -26.15 -34.33 -13.07
CA ASN A 371 -25.02 -34.32 -14.01
C ASN A 371 -23.73 -33.69 -13.47
N CYS A 372 -23.78 -32.84 -12.45
CA CYS A 372 -22.58 -32.26 -11.83
C CYS A 372 -21.99 -33.26 -10.83
N PRO A 373 -20.78 -33.82 -11.07
CA PRO A 373 -20.14 -34.73 -10.12
C PRO A 373 -19.96 -34.07 -8.74
N PRO A 374 -20.09 -34.81 -7.62
CA PRO A 374 -19.93 -34.25 -6.28
C PRO A 374 -18.60 -33.51 -6.05
N GLU A 375 -17.51 -34.01 -6.64
CA GLU A 375 -16.17 -33.43 -6.56
C GLU A 375 -16.13 -32.02 -7.17
N MET A 376 -16.93 -31.79 -8.21
CA MET A 376 -17.07 -30.50 -8.88
C MET A 376 -18.01 -29.54 -8.16
N ARG A 377 -18.54 -29.90 -6.98
CA ARG A 377 -19.32 -29.01 -6.10
C ARG A 377 -18.53 -28.49 -4.90
N THR A 378 -17.22 -28.72 -4.90
CA THR A 378 -16.31 -28.21 -3.87
C THR A 378 -15.62 -26.92 -4.35
N PRO A 379 -15.14 -26.04 -3.45
CA PRO A 379 -14.36 -24.88 -3.85
C PRO A 379 -13.09 -25.29 -4.61
N ALA A 380 -12.71 -24.54 -5.65
CA ALA A 380 -11.40 -24.68 -6.28
C ALA A 380 -10.35 -24.02 -5.38
N LEU A 381 -9.31 -24.77 -5.00
CA LEU A 381 -8.25 -24.33 -4.08
C LEU A 381 -6.95 -24.03 -4.83
N THR A 382 -6.72 -24.71 -5.94
CA THR A 382 -5.50 -24.65 -6.74
C THR A 382 -5.82 -24.30 -8.21
N ASP A 383 -4.80 -24.02 -9.01
CA ASP A 383 -5.02 -23.79 -10.45
C ASP A 383 -5.34 -25.11 -11.19
N GLU A 384 -4.92 -26.24 -10.66
CA GLU A 384 -5.21 -27.60 -11.16
C GLU A 384 -6.71 -27.96 -11.00
N ASP A 385 -7.39 -27.37 -10.02
CA ASP A 385 -8.84 -27.48 -9.86
C ASP A 385 -9.63 -26.80 -10.99
N ARG A 386 -8.98 -25.91 -11.75
CA ARG A 386 -9.59 -25.13 -12.83
C ARG A 386 -9.36 -25.81 -14.17
N CYS A 387 -10.44 -26.03 -14.90
CA CYS A 387 -10.37 -26.61 -16.23
C CYS A 387 -10.12 -25.50 -17.26
N TRP A 388 -8.90 -25.41 -17.79
CA TRP A 388 -8.55 -24.42 -18.83
C TRP A 388 -8.75 -24.91 -20.27
N GLY A 389 -9.03 -26.20 -20.44
CA GLY A 389 -9.11 -26.84 -21.76
C GLY A 389 -7.80 -26.76 -22.54
N GLY A 390 -7.92 -26.85 -23.86
CA GLY A 390 -6.83 -26.79 -24.82
C GLY A 390 -6.50 -28.12 -25.48
N ARG A 391 -5.64 -28.07 -26.51
CA ARG A 391 -5.26 -29.24 -27.32
C ARG A 391 -4.62 -30.34 -26.48
N ASN A 392 -3.87 -29.93 -25.45
CA ASN A 392 -3.18 -30.80 -24.50
C ASN A 392 -3.76 -30.64 -23.07
N ALA A 393 -5.09 -30.58 -22.95
CA ALA A 393 -5.76 -30.38 -21.67
C ALA A 393 -5.36 -31.44 -20.63
N THR A 394 -4.92 -30.98 -19.46
CA THR A 394 -4.68 -31.81 -18.28
C THR A 394 -5.84 -31.64 -17.31
N PHE A 395 -6.44 -32.75 -16.87
CA PHE A 395 -7.52 -32.74 -15.90
C PHE A 395 -7.03 -33.23 -14.54
N SER A 396 -7.47 -32.59 -13.45
CA SER A 396 -7.15 -33.02 -12.09
C SER A 396 -7.91 -34.29 -11.68
N SER A 397 -9.01 -34.62 -12.36
CA SER A 397 -9.79 -35.83 -12.13
C SER A 397 -10.68 -36.18 -13.33
N ASP A 398 -11.12 -37.43 -13.41
CA ASP A 398 -12.13 -37.87 -14.39
C ASP A 398 -13.45 -37.12 -14.22
N ALA A 399 -13.79 -36.73 -12.98
CA ALA A 399 -14.97 -35.92 -12.67
C ALA A 399 -14.89 -34.53 -13.32
N GLN A 400 -13.73 -33.88 -13.31
CA GLN A 400 -13.51 -32.58 -13.95
C GLN A 400 -13.71 -32.69 -15.47
N LYS A 401 -13.14 -33.73 -16.09
CA LYS A 401 -13.31 -34.01 -17.52
C LYS A 401 -14.78 -34.27 -17.88
N ALA A 402 -15.45 -35.17 -17.16
CA ALA A 402 -16.85 -35.49 -17.37
C ALA A 402 -17.76 -34.25 -17.19
N TRP A 403 -17.42 -33.35 -16.27
CA TRP A 403 -18.16 -32.11 -16.06
C TRP A 403 -18.05 -31.15 -17.25
N LEU A 404 -16.85 -30.94 -17.78
CA LEU A 404 -16.63 -30.18 -19.01
C LEU A 404 -17.45 -30.77 -20.16
N GLU A 405 -17.34 -32.08 -20.41
CA GLU A 405 -18.00 -32.77 -21.52
C GLU A 405 -19.53 -32.64 -21.44
N ARG A 406 -20.12 -32.85 -20.26
CA ARG A 406 -21.58 -32.72 -20.05
C ARG A 406 -22.08 -31.31 -20.27
N MET A 407 -21.34 -30.31 -19.77
CA MET A 407 -21.70 -28.91 -19.93
C MET A 407 -21.52 -28.44 -21.39
N ALA A 408 -20.46 -28.87 -22.05
CA ALA A 408 -20.22 -28.58 -23.47
C ALA A 408 -21.29 -29.21 -24.36
N ALA A 409 -21.66 -30.48 -24.13
CA ALA A 409 -22.71 -31.16 -24.88
C ALA A 409 -24.09 -30.49 -24.73
N LYS A 410 -24.36 -29.85 -23.58
CA LYS A 410 -25.59 -29.07 -23.35
C LYS A 410 -25.49 -27.62 -23.83
N GLY A 411 -24.31 -27.17 -24.27
CA GLY A 411 -24.04 -25.77 -24.63
C GLY A 411 -23.90 -24.82 -23.43
N TRP A 412 -23.83 -25.35 -22.21
CA TRP A 412 -23.82 -24.56 -20.97
C TRP A 412 -22.42 -24.11 -20.52
N THR A 413 -21.37 -24.43 -21.26
CA THR A 413 -20.08 -23.74 -21.16
C THR A 413 -20.17 -22.29 -21.65
N VAL A 414 -21.04 -22.04 -22.64
CA VAL A 414 -21.36 -20.73 -23.23
C VAL A 414 -22.88 -20.59 -23.39
N PRO A 415 -23.63 -20.51 -22.29
CA PRO A 415 -25.09 -20.67 -22.28
C PRO A 415 -25.84 -19.65 -23.15
N ASP A 416 -25.32 -18.44 -23.26
CA ASP A 416 -25.92 -17.31 -23.95
C ASP A 416 -25.48 -17.15 -25.42
N TRP A 417 -24.58 -18.00 -25.91
CA TRP A 417 -24.17 -17.98 -27.31
C TRP A 417 -25.22 -18.65 -28.21
N PRO A 418 -25.27 -18.31 -29.51
CA PRO A 418 -26.14 -18.99 -30.46
C PRO A 418 -25.83 -20.49 -30.56
N THR A 419 -26.88 -21.30 -30.71
CA THR A 419 -26.77 -22.77 -30.77
C THR A 419 -25.96 -23.27 -31.96
N GLU A 420 -26.04 -22.59 -33.10
CA GLU A 420 -25.27 -22.90 -34.30
C GLU A 420 -23.74 -22.81 -34.10
N TYR A 421 -23.30 -22.10 -33.04
CA TYR A 421 -21.89 -21.97 -32.66
C TYR A 421 -21.51 -22.79 -31.42
N GLY A 422 -22.38 -23.72 -30.99
CA GLY A 422 -22.16 -24.57 -29.81
C GLY A 422 -22.63 -23.96 -28.49
N GLY A 423 -23.34 -22.84 -28.53
CA GLY A 423 -23.95 -22.22 -27.36
C GLY A 423 -25.25 -22.88 -26.90
N GLY A 424 -25.68 -22.54 -25.69
CA GLY A 424 -26.94 -23.01 -25.13
C GLY A 424 -28.18 -22.31 -25.71
N GLY A 425 -28.01 -21.17 -26.40
CA GLY A 425 -29.12 -20.36 -26.91
C GLY A 425 -30.03 -19.78 -25.83
N LEU A 426 -29.58 -19.76 -24.57
CA LEU A 426 -30.39 -19.30 -23.45
C LEU A 426 -30.58 -17.79 -23.50
N SER A 427 -31.79 -17.35 -23.12
CA SER A 427 -32.06 -15.95 -22.85
C SER A 427 -31.23 -15.44 -21.66
N ARG A 428 -31.20 -14.11 -21.49
CA ARG A 428 -30.49 -13.47 -20.35
C ARG A 428 -31.02 -13.94 -19.00
N ASP A 429 -32.34 -14.13 -18.89
CA ASP A 429 -32.99 -14.54 -17.64
C ASP A 429 -32.73 -16.03 -17.35
N GLU A 430 -32.79 -16.90 -18.35
CA GLU A 430 -32.42 -18.31 -18.21
C GLU A 430 -30.93 -18.48 -17.85
N THR A 431 -30.05 -17.70 -18.48
CA THR A 431 -28.62 -17.69 -18.14
C THR A 431 -28.39 -17.26 -16.69
N LYS A 432 -29.15 -16.27 -16.21
CA LYS A 432 -29.11 -15.84 -14.81
C LYS A 432 -29.57 -16.98 -13.88
N VAL A 433 -30.68 -17.63 -14.20
CA VAL A 433 -31.20 -18.79 -13.44
C VAL A 433 -30.15 -19.90 -13.38
N LEU A 434 -29.53 -20.27 -14.50
CA LEU A 434 -28.46 -21.27 -14.53
C LEU A 434 -27.30 -20.92 -13.59
N ARG A 435 -26.82 -19.67 -13.64
CA ARG A 435 -25.73 -19.21 -12.77
C ARG A 435 -26.12 -19.23 -11.28
N GLU A 436 -27.35 -18.89 -10.95
CA GLU A 436 -27.87 -18.96 -9.58
C GLU A 436 -27.96 -20.40 -9.07
N GLU A 437 -28.46 -21.33 -9.88
CA GLU A 437 -28.55 -22.74 -9.51
C GLU A 437 -27.18 -23.41 -9.38
N MET A 438 -26.25 -23.12 -10.30
CA MET A 438 -24.86 -23.56 -10.17
C MET A 438 -24.23 -23.03 -8.87
N ARG A 439 -24.47 -21.76 -8.53
CA ARG A 439 -23.95 -21.15 -7.29
C ARG A 439 -24.57 -21.77 -6.03
N ALA A 440 -25.87 -22.07 -6.06
CA ALA A 440 -26.60 -22.71 -4.97
C ALA A 440 -26.07 -24.12 -4.69
N LEU A 441 -25.79 -24.88 -5.75
CA LEU A 441 -25.24 -26.24 -5.67
C LEU A 441 -23.72 -26.29 -5.50
N GLY A 442 -23.04 -25.14 -5.52
CA GLY A 442 -21.58 -25.07 -5.38
C GLY A 442 -20.80 -25.56 -6.62
N CYS A 443 -21.46 -25.70 -7.77
CA CYS A 443 -20.82 -26.17 -9.00
C CYS A 443 -19.68 -25.25 -9.43
N ARG A 444 -18.49 -25.82 -9.64
CA ARG A 444 -17.35 -25.15 -10.27
C ARG A 444 -17.68 -24.78 -11.71
N PRO A 445 -17.14 -23.66 -12.25
CA PRO A 445 -17.18 -23.39 -13.68
C PRO A 445 -16.63 -24.57 -14.48
N PRO A 446 -17.31 -25.02 -15.55
CA PRO A 446 -16.86 -26.17 -16.34
C PRO A 446 -15.62 -25.87 -17.18
N LEU A 447 -15.39 -24.60 -17.53
CA LEU A 447 -14.30 -24.16 -18.40
C LEU A 447 -13.91 -22.72 -18.08
N ASP A 448 -12.62 -22.49 -17.86
CA ASP A 448 -11.97 -21.18 -17.79
C ASP A 448 -11.21 -20.94 -19.11
N SER A 449 -11.73 -20.10 -20.00
CA SER A 449 -11.07 -19.77 -21.28
C SER A 449 -11.20 -18.28 -21.65
N PHE A 450 -10.07 -17.62 -21.98
CA PHE A 450 -10.09 -16.29 -22.61
C PHE A 450 -10.89 -16.29 -23.93
N GLY A 451 -11.06 -17.46 -24.55
CA GLY A 451 -11.97 -17.66 -25.67
C GLY A 451 -13.43 -17.34 -25.33
N ILE A 452 -13.89 -17.62 -24.12
CA ILE A 452 -15.29 -17.42 -23.71
C ILE A 452 -15.60 -15.97 -23.38
N TRP A 453 -14.80 -15.33 -22.52
CA TRP A 453 -15.15 -13.99 -22.01
C TRP A 453 -14.45 -12.83 -22.73
N MET A 454 -13.52 -13.09 -23.66
CA MET A 454 -12.81 -12.04 -24.42
C MET A 454 -12.98 -12.22 -25.93
N LEU A 455 -12.41 -13.30 -26.49
CA LEU A 455 -12.36 -13.47 -27.95
C LEU A 455 -13.72 -13.82 -28.56
N GLY A 456 -14.49 -14.70 -27.92
CA GLY A 456 -15.77 -15.19 -28.42
C GLY A 456 -16.78 -14.07 -28.70
N PRO A 457 -17.04 -13.15 -27.76
CA PRO A 457 -17.87 -11.98 -28.01
C PRO A 457 -17.36 -11.13 -29.19
N ALA A 458 -16.04 -10.96 -29.31
CA ALA A 458 -15.45 -10.21 -30.41
C ALA A 458 -15.65 -10.92 -31.77
N LEU A 459 -15.54 -12.25 -31.82
CA LEU A 459 -15.80 -13.05 -33.03
C LEU A 459 -17.29 -13.07 -33.41
N LEU A 460 -18.19 -13.15 -32.43
CA LEU A 460 -19.63 -13.05 -32.68
C LEU A 460 -19.99 -11.70 -33.33
N GLN A 461 -19.32 -10.62 -32.90
CA GLN A 461 -19.58 -9.27 -33.40
C GLN A 461 -18.84 -8.91 -34.70
N TYR A 462 -17.57 -9.29 -34.83
CA TYR A 462 -16.67 -8.81 -35.90
C TYR A 462 -16.07 -9.93 -36.76
N GLY A 463 -16.19 -11.19 -36.34
CA GLY A 463 -15.73 -12.33 -37.12
C GLY A 463 -16.60 -12.54 -38.36
N ASN A 464 -16.00 -13.02 -39.44
CA ASN A 464 -16.77 -13.53 -40.57
C ASN A 464 -17.33 -14.94 -40.25
N GLU A 465 -18.26 -15.44 -41.07
CA GLU A 465 -18.91 -16.72 -40.83
C GLU A 465 -17.96 -17.92 -40.82
N ALA A 466 -16.91 -17.91 -41.65
CA ALA A 466 -15.90 -18.97 -41.64
C ALA A 466 -15.14 -19.01 -40.30
N GLN A 467 -14.71 -17.84 -39.81
CA GLN A 467 -14.03 -17.70 -38.51
C GLN A 467 -14.93 -18.12 -37.34
N LYS A 468 -16.22 -17.73 -37.37
CA LYS A 468 -17.18 -18.12 -36.32
C LYS A 468 -17.34 -19.63 -36.26
N ARG A 469 -17.54 -20.29 -37.42
CA ARG A 469 -17.70 -21.74 -37.51
C ARG A 469 -16.44 -22.52 -37.14
N GLU A 470 -15.27 -21.97 -37.43
CA GLU A 470 -13.99 -22.59 -37.10
C GLU A 470 -13.65 -22.48 -35.60
N HIS A 471 -13.80 -21.29 -35.00
CA HIS A 471 -13.28 -21.04 -33.65
C HIS A 471 -14.32 -21.19 -32.53
N LEU A 472 -15.55 -20.68 -32.70
CA LEU A 472 -16.53 -20.61 -31.60
C LEU A 472 -16.93 -22.00 -31.07
N PRO A 473 -17.22 -23.02 -31.91
CA PRO A 473 -17.55 -24.35 -31.40
C PRO A 473 -16.39 -25.01 -30.65
N LYS A 474 -15.14 -24.78 -31.08
CA LYS A 474 -13.95 -25.31 -30.41
C LYS A 474 -13.70 -24.64 -29.06
N ILE A 475 -13.98 -23.32 -28.97
CA ILE A 475 -13.98 -22.58 -27.71
C ILE A 475 -15.06 -23.13 -26.76
N ALA A 476 -16.29 -23.32 -27.26
CA ALA A 476 -17.41 -23.83 -26.47
C ALA A 476 -17.12 -25.21 -25.87
N ARG A 477 -16.43 -26.08 -26.61
CA ARG A 477 -16.03 -27.42 -26.16
C ARG A 477 -14.74 -27.46 -25.33
N GLY A 478 -14.03 -26.35 -25.21
CA GLY A 478 -12.76 -26.29 -24.49
C GLY A 478 -11.59 -26.98 -25.21
N GLU A 479 -11.67 -27.13 -26.53
CA GLU A 479 -10.64 -27.80 -27.34
C GLU A 479 -9.42 -26.90 -27.62
N ILE A 480 -9.56 -25.59 -27.43
CA ILE A 480 -8.52 -24.60 -27.69
C ILE A 480 -8.40 -23.65 -26.49
N ARG A 481 -7.18 -23.52 -25.99
CA ARG A 481 -6.80 -22.52 -25.00
C ARG A 481 -6.22 -21.29 -25.70
N TRP A 482 -6.72 -20.12 -25.33
CA TRP A 482 -6.32 -18.85 -25.91
C TRP A 482 -5.41 -18.05 -24.98
N CYS A 483 -4.57 -17.19 -25.55
CA CYS A 483 -3.86 -16.11 -24.85
C CYS A 483 -3.97 -14.78 -25.62
N GLN A 484 -3.66 -13.67 -24.95
CA GLN A 484 -3.79 -12.31 -25.51
C GLN A 484 -2.43 -11.68 -25.81
N GLY A 485 -2.19 -11.34 -27.08
CA GLY A 485 -0.97 -10.68 -27.55
C GLY A 485 -1.15 -9.17 -27.73
N TYR A 486 -1.33 -8.41 -26.66
CA TYR A 486 -1.56 -6.96 -26.74
C TYR A 486 -0.30 -6.17 -26.41
N SER A 487 0.05 -6.12 -25.12
CA SER A 487 1.13 -5.29 -24.60
C SER A 487 2.50 -5.71 -25.12
N GLU A 488 3.38 -4.73 -25.27
CA GLU A 488 4.78 -4.88 -25.68
C GLU A 488 5.68 -4.23 -24.64
N PRO A 489 6.99 -4.57 -24.58
CA PRO A 489 7.92 -3.94 -23.64
C PRO A 489 7.89 -2.40 -23.67
N ASN A 490 7.64 -1.82 -24.84
CA ASN A 490 7.53 -0.37 -25.08
C ASN A 490 6.08 0.14 -25.17
N ALA A 491 5.07 -0.73 -25.15
CA ALA A 491 3.66 -0.37 -25.35
C ALA A 491 2.74 -1.07 -24.34
N GLY A 492 2.59 -0.45 -23.16
CA GLY A 492 1.65 -0.84 -22.11
C GLY A 492 0.39 0.05 -22.11
N SER A 493 0.40 1.10 -21.27
CA SER A 493 -0.71 2.06 -21.20
C SER A 493 -0.95 2.82 -22.51
N ASP A 494 0.12 3.14 -23.26
CA ASP A 494 0.03 3.63 -24.65
C ASP A 494 0.04 2.45 -25.63
N LEU A 495 -0.97 1.57 -25.52
CA LEU A 495 -1.09 0.36 -26.35
C LEU A 495 -1.09 0.67 -27.85
N ALA A 496 -1.56 1.87 -28.23
CA ALA A 496 -1.61 2.33 -29.62
C ALA A 496 -0.22 2.48 -30.26
N SER A 497 0.85 2.56 -29.46
CA SER A 497 2.24 2.66 -29.91
C SER A 497 2.91 1.30 -30.16
N LEU A 498 2.15 0.20 -30.15
CA LEU A 498 2.68 -1.13 -30.50
C LEU A 498 3.39 -1.15 -31.85
N GLN A 499 4.44 -1.97 -31.92
CA GLN A 499 5.42 -2.10 -33.01
C GLN A 499 5.55 -3.51 -33.57
N THR A 500 5.00 -4.55 -32.93
CA THR A 500 4.90 -5.88 -33.55
C THR A 500 4.23 -5.72 -34.90
N ARG A 501 4.93 -6.05 -35.99
CA ARG A 501 4.49 -5.76 -37.35
C ARG A 501 4.00 -7.02 -38.04
N ALA A 502 3.07 -6.83 -38.98
CA ALA A 502 2.60 -7.87 -39.88
C ALA A 502 2.74 -7.35 -41.31
N GLU A 503 3.75 -7.84 -42.02
CA GLU A 503 4.02 -7.46 -43.41
C GLU A 503 3.15 -8.28 -44.36
N ASP A 504 2.56 -7.64 -45.36
CA ASP A 504 1.81 -8.33 -46.40
C ASP A 504 2.74 -9.06 -47.37
N LYS A 505 2.60 -10.38 -47.51
CA LYS A 505 3.33 -11.22 -48.48
C LYS A 505 2.42 -11.82 -49.56
N GLY A 506 1.19 -11.31 -49.71
CA GLY A 506 0.19 -11.81 -50.65
C GLY A 506 -0.78 -12.78 -49.99
N ASP A 507 -0.44 -14.07 -49.94
CA ASP A 507 -1.27 -15.14 -49.38
C ASP A 507 -1.26 -15.21 -47.84
N HIS A 508 -0.26 -14.60 -47.20
CA HIS A 508 -0.12 -14.53 -45.74
C HIS A 508 0.42 -13.17 -45.27
N PHE A 509 0.35 -12.94 -43.97
CA PHE A 509 1.13 -11.95 -43.26
C PHE A 509 2.39 -12.58 -42.66
N LEU A 510 3.50 -11.86 -42.70
CA LEU A 510 4.73 -12.23 -41.99
C LEU A 510 4.84 -11.39 -40.72
N VAL A 511 4.68 -12.02 -39.56
CA VAL A 511 4.59 -11.35 -38.25
C VAL A 511 5.93 -11.38 -37.54
N ASN A 512 6.40 -10.20 -37.11
CA ASN A 512 7.67 -10.02 -36.41
C ASN A 512 7.51 -9.06 -35.22
N GLY A 513 8.04 -9.44 -34.06
CA GLY A 513 8.06 -8.60 -32.87
C GLY A 513 8.02 -9.39 -31.57
N SER A 514 7.55 -8.74 -30.51
CA SER A 514 7.36 -9.42 -29.22
C SER A 514 6.23 -8.79 -28.41
N LYS A 515 5.59 -9.63 -27.61
CA LYS A 515 4.59 -9.26 -26.60
C LYS A 515 5.14 -9.54 -25.22
N ILE A 516 4.60 -8.84 -24.24
CA ILE A 516 4.95 -9.00 -22.82
C ILE A 516 3.68 -9.09 -21.99
N TRP A 517 3.79 -9.74 -20.83
CA TRP A 517 2.65 -10.02 -19.94
C TRP A 517 1.56 -10.90 -20.58
N THR A 518 1.93 -11.72 -21.58
CA THR A 518 1.00 -12.64 -22.23
C THR A 518 0.67 -13.78 -21.25
N SER A 519 -0.51 -13.71 -20.64
CA SER A 519 -0.98 -14.69 -19.65
C SER A 519 -1.04 -16.10 -20.24
N TYR A 520 -0.33 -17.03 -19.61
CA TYR A 520 -0.28 -18.46 -19.92
C TYR A 520 0.10 -18.77 -21.38
N ALA A 521 0.91 -17.93 -22.02
CA ALA A 521 1.33 -18.13 -23.41
C ALA A 521 2.07 -19.46 -23.62
N ASP A 522 2.81 -19.91 -22.62
CA ASP A 522 3.50 -21.20 -22.56
C ASP A 522 2.55 -22.41 -22.59
N LYS A 523 1.28 -22.21 -22.26
CA LYS A 523 0.24 -23.25 -22.19
C LYS A 523 -0.88 -23.08 -23.22
N ALA A 524 -0.89 -21.97 -23.96
CA ALA A 524 -1.97 -21.63 -24.89
C ALA A 524 -1.72 -22.26 -26.26
N ASP A 525 -2.80 -22.66 -26.93
CA ASP A 525 -2.74 -23.22 -28.28
C ASP A 525 -2.79 -22.12 -29.33
N TRP A 526 -3.53 -21.04 -29.07
CA TRP A 526 -3.77 -19.96 -30.01
C TRP A 526 -3.66 -18.59 -29.34
N ILE A 527 -3.29 -17.58 -30.13
CA ILE A 527 -3.20 -16.19 -29.69
C ILE A 527 -4.11 -15.30 -30.54
N PHE A 528 -4.77 -14.35 -29.88
CA PHE A 528 -5.33 -13.18 -30.54
C PHE A 528 -4.45 -11.97 -30.29
N CYS A 529 -3.94 -11.37 -31.37
CA CYS A 529 -2.79 -10.48 -31.33
C CYS A 529 -3.08 -9.16 -32.06
N LEU A 530 -2.63 -8.04 -31.47
CA LEU A 530 -2.61 -6.75 -32.16
C LEU A 530 -1.27 -6.53 -32.83
N VAL A 531 -1.31 -6.19 -34.11
CA VAL A 531 -0.13 -5.99 -34.95
C VAL A 531 -0.24 -4.70 -35.77
N ARG A 532 0.91 -4.09 -36.05
CA ARG A 532 1.08 -2.96 -36.94
C ARG A 532 1.10 -3.46 -38.39
N THR A 533 0.07 -3.13 -39.16
CA THR A 533 0.00 -3.43 -40.60
C THR A 533 0.27 -2.21 -41.46
N ASP A 534 0.09 -1.00 -40.92
CA ASP A 534 0.49 0.25 -41.58
C ASP A 534 1.30 1.13 -40.59
N PRO A 535 2.63 1.23 -40.74
CA PRO A 535 3.48 2.06 -39.89
C PRO A 535 3.37 3.57 -40.19
N LYS A 536 2.78 3.96 -41.33
CA LYS A 536 2.63 5.37 -41.74
C LYS A 536 1.29 5.96 -41.33
N ALA A 537 0.28 5.13 -41.11
CA ALA A 537 -1.02 5.56 -40.62
C ALA A 537 -0.93 6.16 -39.20
N LYS A 538 -1.97 6.92 -38.82
CA LYS A 538 -2.14 7.38 -37.43
C LYS A 538 -2.13 6.17 -36.48
N LYS A 539 -1.62 6.34 -35.25
CA LYS A 539 -1.39 5.23 -34.30
C LYS A 539 -2.53 4.21 -34.23
N HIS A 540 -3.79 4.63 -34.07
CA HIS A 540 -4.94 3.73 -33.99
C HIS A 540 -5.37 3.12 -35.33
N GLU A 541 -5.10 3.81 -36.43
CA GLU A 541 -5.58 3.48 -37.78
C GLU A 541 -4.62 2.57 -38.55
N GLY A 542 -3.49 2.16 -37.97
CA GLY A 542 -2.54 1.24 -38.59
C GLY A 542 -2.45 -0.14 -37.93
N ILE A 543 -3.41 -0.47 -37.06
CA ILE A 543 -3.39 -1.69 -36.23
C ILE A 543 -4.41 -2.69 -36.77
N SER A 544 -4.02 -3.96 -36.91
CA SER A 544 -4.88 -5.09 -37.27
C SER A 544 -4.96 -6.11 -36.14
N PHE A 545 -6.00 -6.95 -36.19
CA PHE A 545 -6.27 -8.00 -35.21
C PHE A 545 -6.11 -9.37 -35.89
N LEU A 546 -5.11 -10.14 -35.49
CA LEU A 546 -4.80 -11.45 -36.07
C LEU A 546 -4.99 -12.59 -35.07
N LEU A 547 -5.42 -13.75 -35.58
CA LEU A 547 -5.42 -15.02 -34.86
C LEU A 547 -4.32 -15.93 -35.41
N PHE A 548 -3.58 -16.61 -34.56
CA PHE A 548 -2.67 -17.66 -35.06
C PHE A 548 -2.29 -18.68 -34.00
N ASP A 549 -1.85 -19.85 -34.46
CA ASP A 549 -1.45 -20.97 -33.62
C ASP A 549 -0.11 -20.67 -32.94
N MET A 550 -0.03 -20.92 -31.64
CA MET A 550 1.18 -20.74 -30.84
C MET A 550 2.26 -21.79 -31.14
N ALA A 551 1.92 -22.87 -31.84
CA ALA A 551 2.87 -23.85 -32.38
C ALA A 551 3.39 -23.49 -33.78
N SER A 552 2.97 -22.35 -34.36
CA SER A 552 3.49 -21.91 -35.66
C SER A 552 5.01 -21.72 -35.60
N PRO A 553 5.77 -22.11 -36.64
CA PRO A 553 7.20 -21.84 -36.70
C PRO A 553 7.49 -20.35 -36.48
N GLY A 554 8.49 -20.06 -35.62
CA GLY A 554 8.87 -18.69 -35.26
C GLY A 554 8.21 -18.14 -33.99
N VAL A 555 7.24 -18.84 -33.40
CA VAL A 555 6.66 -18.48 -32.09
C VAL A 555 7.50 -19.09 -30.97
N SER A 556 7.86 -18.29 -29.96
CA SER A 556 8.47 -18.79 -28.73
C SER A 556 8.02 -17.99 -27.51
N THR A 557 8.09 -18.60 -26.32
CA THR A 557 7.65 -17.99 -25.06
C THR A 557 8.72 -18.12 -23.98
N LYS A 558 8.76 -17.13 -23.09
CA LYS A 558 9.62 -17.10 -21.90
C LYS A 558 8.81 -16.70 -20.67
N PRO A 559 8.56 -17.61 -19.71
CA PRO A 559 7.85 -17.29 -18.48
C PRO A 559 8.53 -16.16 -17.68
N ILE A 560 7.72 -15.34 -17.02
CA ILE A 560 8.15 -14.22 -16.18
C ILE A 560 7.73 -14.50 -14.74
N LEU A 561 8.72 -14.76 -13.88
CA LEU A 561 8.52 -14.94 -12.46
C LEU A 561 8.15 -13.59 -11.81
N LEU A 562 6.97 -13.53 -11.20
CA LEU A 562 6.53 -12.36 -10.45
C LEU A 562 7.07 -12.39 -9.02
N ILE A 563 7.05 -11.23 -8.35
CA ILE A 563 7.36 -11.09 -6.93
C ILE A 563 6.45 -11.94 -6.02
N SER A 564 5.23 -12.30 -6.48
CA SER A 564 4.35 -13.25 -5.78
C SER A 564 4.85 -14.71 -5.86
N GLY A 565 5.96 -14.97 -6.56
CA GLY A 565 6.55 -16.28 -6.77
C GLY A 565 5.75 -17.23 -7.67
N LYS A 566 4.63 -16.78 -8.26
CA LYS A 566 3.91 -17.49 -9.33
C LYS A 566 4.20 -16.82 -10.68
N SER A 567 4.27 -17.62 -11.75
CA SER A 567 4.61 -17.15 -13.10
C SER A 567 3.45 -17.37 -14.09
N PRO A 568 2.32 -16.64 -13.98
CA PRO A 568 1.24 -16.76 -14.96
C PRO A 568 1.53 -16.02 -16.27
N PHE A 569 2.59 -15.21 -16.35
CA PHE A 569 2.87 -14.36 -17.51
C PHE A 569 4.08 -14.85 -18.30
N CYS A 570 4.06 -14.60 -19.61
CA CYS A 570 5.18 -14.81 -20.50
C CYS A 570 5.55 -13.54 -21.25
N GLN A 571 6.81 -13.44 -21.65
CA GLN A 571 7.18 -12.72 -22.87
C GLN A 571 7.02 -13.68 -24.05
N THR A 572 6.45 -13.20 -25.15
CA THR A 572 6.17 -13.99 -26.36
C THR A 572 6.90 -13.35 -27.53
N PHE A 573 7.62 -14.12 -28.33
CA PHE A 573 8.39 -13.66 -29.47
C PHE A 573 7.84 -14.21 -30.77
N PHE A 574 7.88 -13.40 -31.82
CA PHE A 574 7.47 -13.77 -33.18
C PHE A 574 8.62 -13.44 -34.12
N ASP A 575 9.18 -14.47 -34.74
CA ASP A 575 10.25 -14.39 -35.74
C ASP A 575 9.75 -14.99 -37.06
N ASP A 576 9.46 -14.14 -38.04
CA ASP A 576 8.95 -14.53 -39.36
C ASP A 576 7.74 -15.51 -39.32
N VAL A 577 6.81 -15.29 -38.39
CA VAL A 577 5.62 -16.14 -38.22
C VAL A 577 4.66 -15.91 -39.40
N LYS A 578 4.35 -16.96 -40.15
CA LYS A 578 3.42 -16.91 -41.28
C LYS A 578 1.97 -17.06 -40.81
N VAL A 579 1.17 -16.03 -41.00
CA VAL A 579 -0.24 -16.00 -40.60
C VAL A 579 -1.14 -15.87 -41.84
N PRO A 580 -2.01 -16.85 -42.14
CA PRO A 580 -2.92 -16.77 -43.28
C PRO A 580 -3.82 -15.53 -43.25
N LYS A 581 -4.15 -14.97 -44.43
CA LYS A 581 -5.01 -13.78 -44.53
C LYS A 581 -6.40 -13.97 -43.92
N GLU A 582 -6.94 -15.18 -44.00
CA GLU A 582 -8.23 -15.55 -43.42
C GLU A 582 -8.28 -15.41 -41.89
N ASN A 583 -7.14 -15.33 -41.22
CA ASN A 583 -7.07 -15.11 -39.77
C ASN A 583 -7.08 -13.63 -39.38
N LEU A 584 -7.21 -12.71 -40.34
CA LEU A 584 -7.51 -11.31 -40.08
C LEU A 584 -8.96 -11.17 -39.64
N VAL A 585 -9.17 -10.74 -38.39
CA VAL A 585 -10.51 -10.47 -37.87
C VAL A 585 -10.91 -9.05 -38.24
N HIS A 586 -12.14 -8.88 -38.72
CA HIS A 586 -12.69 -7.62 -39.21
C HIS A 586 -12.00 -7.13 -40.51
N GLU A 587 -11.62 -5.86 -40.57
CA GLU A 587 -10.97 -5.25 -41.74
C GLU A 587 -9.50 -4.94 -41.44
N LEU A 588 -8.68 -4.93 -42.50
CA LEU A 588 -7.29 -4.48 -42.42
C LEU A 588 -7.24 -3.09 -41.78
N ASN A 589 -6.30 -2.86 -40.86
CA ASN A 589 -6.10 -1.60 -40.15
C ASN A 589 -7.25 -1.19 -39.20
N LYS A 590 -8.27 -2.03 -39.00
CA LYS A 590 -9.40 -1.78 -38.07
C LYS A 590 -9.33 -2.60 -36.78
N GLY A 591 -8.16 -3.15 -36.44
CA GLY A 591 -7.96 -3.94 -35.23
C GLY A 591 -8.19 -3.18 -33.92
N TRP A 592 -7.99 -1.85 -33.91
CA TRP A 592 -8.27 -1.02 -32.73
C TRP A 592 -9.77 -0.99 -32.37
N THR A 593 -10.66 -1.11 -33.37
CA THR A 593 -12.11 -1.20 -33.13
C THR A 593 -12.45 -2.47 -32.35
N VAL A 594 -11.92 -3.61 -32.79
CA VAL A 594 -12.10 -4.92 -32.13
C VAL A 594 -11.50 -4.89 -30.71
N ALA A 595 -10.30 -4.32 -30.55
CA ALA A 595 -9.64 -4.21 -29.26
C ALA A 595 -10.46 -3.41 -28.23
N LYS A 596 -11.05 -2.28 -28.61
CA LYS A 596 -11.89 -1.47 -27.71
C LYS A 596 -13.13 -2.22 -27.22
N ALA A 597 -13.78 -2.98 -28.11
CA ALA A 597 -14.93 -3.80 -27.72
C ALA A 597 -14.53 -4.87 -26.70
N LEU A 598 -13.45 -5.59 -26.98
CA LEU A 598 -12.90 -6.62 -26.10
C LEU A 598 -12.48 -6.06 -24.72
N LEU A 599 -11.77 -4.93 -24.68
CA LEU A 599 -11.36 -4.28 -23.43
C LEU A 599 -12.54 -3.80 -22.58
N THR A 600 -13.69 -3.51 -23.19
CA THR A 600 -14.91 -3.15 -22.45
C THR A 600 -15.47 -4.35 -21.69
N HIS A 601 -15.47 -5.53 -22.31
CA HIS A 601 -15.84 -6.78 -21.64
C HIS A 601 -14.86 -7.13 -20.50
N GLU A 602 -13.56 -6.96 -20.73
CA GLU A 602 -12.53 -7.21 -19.71
C GLU A 602 -12.70 -6.31 -18.47
N ARG A 603 -12.97 -5.01 -18.66
CA ARG A 603 -13.16 -4.06 -17.54
C ARG A 603 -14.38 -4.37 -16.69
N ASN A 604 -15.48 -4.78 -17.30
CA ASN A 604 -16.67 -5.20 -16.55
C ASN A 604 -16.38 -6.44 -15.68
N MET A 605 -15.53 -7.35 -16.17
CA MET A 605 -15.09 -8.53 -15.43
C MET A 605 -14.11 -8.19 -14.29
N ILE A 606 -13.11 -7.33 -14.55
CA ILE A 606 -12.16 -6.88 -13.52
C ILE A 606 -12.86 -6.06 -12.43
N GLY A 607 -13.82 -5.19 -12.81
CA GLY A 607 -14.63 -4.42 -11.86
C GLY A 607 -15.47 -5.30 -10.93
N GLY A 608 -15.96 -6.45 -11.43
CA GLY A 608 -16.68 -7.45 -10.63
C GLY A 608 -15.79 -8.37 -9.78
N MET A 609 -14.45 -8.26 -9.89
CA MET A 609 -13.52 -9.12 -9.16
C MET A 609 -13.56 -8.89 -7.64
N GLY A 610 -14.11 -7.76 -7.20
CA GLY A 610 -14.41 -7.47 -5.79
C GLY A 610 -15.52 -8.33 -5.19
N GLU A 611 -16.35 -9.01 -5.98
CA GLU A 611 -17.36 -9.97 -5.47
C GLU A 611 -16.79 -11.36 -5.17
N ARG A 612 -15.50 -11.61 -5.41
CA ARG A 612 -14.88 -12.89 -5.08
C ARG A 612 -14.54 -12.96 -3.61
N ASN A 613 -15.47 -13.48 -2.81
CA ASN A 613 -15.21 -14.62 -1.92
C ASN A 613 -16.43 -15.02 -1.07
N LYS A 614 -16.81 -16.30 -1.13
CA LYS A 614 -17.48 -17.03 -0.01
C LYS A 614 -16.48 -17.28 1.15
N GLY A 615 -15.47 -16.43 1.27
CA GLY A 615 -14.44 -16.50 2.31
C GLY A 615 -14.96 -15.85 3.58
N LYS A 616 -14.24 -16.08 4.68
CA LYS A 616 -14.50 -15.36 5.93
C LYS A 616 -14.42 -13.85 5.68
N VAL A 617 -15.36 -13.12 6.26
CA VAL A 617 -15.33 -11.65 6.29
C VAL A 617 -14.02 -11.20 6.94
N LEU A 618 -13.45 -10.08 6.49
CA LEU A 618 -12.16 -9.62 6.96
C LEU A 618 -12.09 -9.46 8.49
N GLY A 619 -13.16 -8.94 9.11
CA GLY A 619 -13.26 -8.89 10.58
C GLY A 619 -13.17 -10.25 11.26
N GLN A 620 -13.69 -11.32 10.63
CA GLN A 620 -13.55 -12.68 11.16
C GLN A 620 -12.14 -13.23 10.96
N ILE A 621 -11.49 -12.96 9.81
CA ILE A 621 -10.08 -13.34 9.60
C ILE A 621 -9.20 -12.69 10.68
N ALA A 622 -9.43 -11.41 10.97
CA ALA A 622 -8.69 -10.71 12.00
C ALA A 622 -9.00 -11.25 13.41
N ALA A 623 -10.26 -11.55 13.71
CA ALA A 623 -10.63 -12.10 15.01
C ALA A 623 -10.07 -13.51 15.24
N ASP A 624 -9.93 -14.31 14.18
CA ASP A 624 -9.33 -15.64 14.26
C ASP A 624 -7.82 -15.56 14.48
N ALA A 625 -7.15 -14.54 13.92
CA ALA A 625 -5.70 -14.38 14.02
C ALA A 625 -5.25 -13.63 15.29
N VAL A 626 -5.93 -12.53 15.64
CA VAL A 626 -5.56 -11.64 16.75
C VAL A 626 -6.32 -11.97 18.03
N GLY A 627 -7.47 -12.64 17.93
CA GLY A 627 -8.33 -12.95 19.07
C GLY A 627 -9.36 -11.86 19.35
N ARG A 628 -10.08 -12.03 20.47
CA ARG A 628 -11.18 -11.16 20.90
C ARG A 628 -10.94 -10.65 22.31
N ASP A 629 -11.32 -9.39 22.55
CA ASP A 629 -11.33 -8.78 23.88
C ASP A 629 -12.42 -9.38 24.78
N ALA A 630 -12.44 -8.97 26.06
CA ALA A 630 -13.42 -9.45 27.04
C ALA A 630 -14.88 -9.14 26.67
N LEU A 631 -15.13 -8.23 25.72
CA LEU A 631 -16.46 -7.88 25.21
C LEU A 631 -16.77 -8.60 23.88
N GLY A 632 -15.92 -9.53 23.44
CA GLY A 632 -16.10 -10.33 22.22
C GLY A 632 -15.75 -9.60 20.92
N ARG A 633 -15.17 -8.41 21.00
CA ARG A 633 -14.76 -7.59 19.85
C ARG A 633 -13.33 -7.95 19.44
N LEU A 634 -12.89 -7.62 18.22
CA LEU A 634 -11.49 -7.78 17.83
C LEU A 634 -10.56 -7.08 18.84
N ASP A 635 -9.54 -7.79 19.34
CA ASP A 635 -8.70 -7.33 20.45
C ASP A 635 -7.84 -6.10 20.09
N ASP A 636 -7.41 -5.97 18.84
CA ASP A 636 -6.70 -4.78 18.35
C ASP A 636 -7.68 -3.66 17.96
N PRO A 637 -7.76 -2.54 18.72
CA PRO A 637 -8.70 -1.46 18.45
C PRO A 637 -8.38 -0.66 17.16
N GLN A 638 -7.11 -0.57 16.76
CA GLN A 638 -6.72 0.17 15.55
C GLN A 638 -7.04 -0.66 14.31
N LEU A 639 -6.69 -1.94 14.32
CA LEU A 639 -7.07 -2.87 13.26
C LEU A 639 -8.59 -2.96 13.13
N ARG A 640 -9.32 -2.99 14.26
CA ARG A 640 -10.79 -3.00 14.30
C ARG A 640 -11.39 -1.78 13.61
N ALA A 641 -10.89 -0.58 13.91
CA ALA A 641 -11.37 0.65 13.26
C ALA A 641 -11.11 0.65 11.75
N ARG A 642 -9.90 0.24 11.33
CA ARG A 642 -9.52 0.17 9.90
C ARG A 642 -10.36 -0.84 9.13
N ILE A 643 -10.62 -2.02 9.71
CA ILE A 643 -11.49 -3.05 9.11
C ILE A 643 -12.92 -2.54 9.02
N ALA A 644 -13.44 -1.89 10.06
CA ALA A 644 -14.81 -1.33 10.02
C ALA A 644 -14.96 -0.29 8.89
N SER A 645 -14.00 0.63 8.71
CA SER A 645 -14.01 1.56 7.57
C SER A 645 -13.94 0.83 6.23
N PHE A 646 -13.11 -0.20 6.12
CA PHE A 646 -13.02 -1.02 4.90
C PHE A 646 -14.34 -1.73 4.57
N GLU A 647 -15.01 -2.33 5.56
CA GLU A 647 -16.27 -3.05 5.34
C GLU A 647 -17.40 -2.08 4.93
N VAL A 648 -17.40 -0.84 5.44
CA VAL A 648 -18.30 0.22 4.97
C VAL A 648 -18.01 0.60 3.52
N ASP A 649 -16.73 0.80 3.16
CA ASP A 649 -16.30 1.08 1.80
C ASP A 649 -16.69 -0.05 0.82
N GLU A 650 -16.54 -1.31 1.23
CA GLU A 650 -16.94 -2.49 0.46
C GLU A 650 -18.45 -2.56 0.23
N LEU A 651 -19.25 -2.26 1.27
CA LEU A 651 -20.70 -2.19 1.16
C LEU A 651 -21.14 -1.04 0.23
N ALA A 652 -20.53 0.14 0.36
CA ALA A 652 -20.82 1.28 -0.50
C ALA A 652 -20.48 0.97 -1.96
N PHE A 653 -19.35 0.31 -2.21
CA PHE A 653 -18.95 -0.12 -3.55
C PHE A 653 -19.94 -1.13 -4.15
N ARG A 654 -20.41 -2.11 -3.37
CA ARG A 654 -21.44 -3.08 -3.81
C ARG A 654 -22.72 -2.36 -4.27
N TYR A 655 -23.24 -1.45 -3.46
CA TYR A 655 -24.43 -0.68 -3.84
C TYR A 655 -24.19 0.25 -5.04
N ALA A 656 -22.98 0.80 -5.20
CA ALA A 656 -22.63 1.58 -6.39
C ALA A 656 -22.66 0.73 -7.67
N MET A 657 -22.24 -0.53 -7.59
CA MET A 657 -22.29 -1.48 -8.70
C MET A 657 -23.73 -1.91 -9.02
N GLU A 658 -24.53 -2.25 -8.00
CA GLU A 658 -25.97 -2.55 -8.17
C GLU A 658 -26.69 -1.39 -8.86
N ARG A 659 -26.47 -0.16 -8.36
CA ARG A 659 -27.02 1.05 -8.98
C ARG A 659 -26.56 1.22 -10.43
N SER A 660 -25.30 0.93 -10.75
CA SER A 660 -24.81 1.00 -12.13
C SER A 660 -25.53 0.04 -13.07
N ILE A 661 -25.88 -1.16 -12.58
CA ILE A 661 -26.65 -2.15 -13.34
C ILE A 661 -28.06 -1.62 -13.59
N ASP A 662 -28.70 -1.03 -12.59
CA ASP A 662 -30.05 -0.48 -12.73
C ASP A 662 -30.09 0.74 -13.67
N LEU A 663 -29.11 1.64 -13.58
CA LEU A 663 -28.95 2.73 -14.55
C LEU A 663 -28.74 2.20 -15.97
N MET A 664 -28.01 1.10 -16.14
CA MET A 664 -27.80 0.47 -17.45
C MET A 664 -29.10 -0.09 -18.01
N LYS A 665 -29.91 -0.77 -17.18
CA LYS A 665 -31.24 -1.26 -17.58
C LYS A 665 -32.18 -0.11 -17.97
N ALA A 666 -32.08 1.03 -17.29
CA ALA A 666 -32.84 2.23 -17.59
C ALA A 666 -32.31 3.03 -18.81
N GLY A 667 -31.20 2.60 -19.43
CA GLY A 667 -30.56 3.33 -20.53
C GLY A 667 -29.90 4.65 -20.12
N GLN A 668 -29.65 4.85 -18.83
CA GLN A 668 -29.10 6.10 -18.24
C GLN A 668 -27.64 5.95 -17.79
N ALA A 669 -27.03 4.78 -17.95
CA ALA A 669 -25.65 4.56 -17.53
C ALA A 669 -24.65 5.34 -18.40
N ASN A 670 -23.71 6.03 -17.76
CA ASN A 670 -22.53 6.56 -18.44
C ASN A 670 -21.57 5.39 -18.75
N PRO A 671 -21.20 5.13 -20.02
CA PRO A 671 -20.29 4.02 -20.38
C PRO A 671 -18.93 4.08 -19.67
N ALA A 672 -18.45 5.28 -19.32
CA ALA A 672 -17.19 5.49 -18.62
C ALA A 672 -17.25 5.11 -17.13
N PHE A 673 -18.43 4.85 -16.57
CA PHE A 673 -18.57 4.44 -15.16
C PHE A 673 -17.86 3.10 -14.86
N SER A 674 -17.68 2.25 -15.87
CA SER A 674 -16.82 1.05 -15.80
C SER A 674 -15.39 1.38 -15.33
N SER A 675 -14.86 2.56 -15.64
CA SER A 675 -13.53 3.01 -15.19
C SER A 675 -13.51 3.34 -13.69
N VAL A 676 -14.62 3.86 -13.14
CA VAL A 676 -14.80 4.08 -11.69
C VAL A 676 -14.80 2.73 -10.96
N LEU A 677 -15.58 1.77 -11.47
CA LEU A 677 -15.67 0.43 -10.88
C LEU A 677 -14.30 -0.28 -10.88
N LYS A 678 -13.58 -0.22 -12.01
CA LYS A 678 -12.23 -0.80 -12.11
C LYS A 678 -11.26 -0.15 -11.13
N TYR A 679 -11.18 1.19 -11.11
CA TYR A 679 -10.27 1.92 -10.23
C TYR A 679 -10.55 1.59 -8.76
N TYR A 680 -11.76 1.86 -8.29
CA TYR A 680 -12.08 1.70 -6.87
C TYR A 680 -12.02 0.23 -6.44
N GLY A 681 -12.52 -0.70 -7.25
CA GLY A 681 -12.41 -2.13 -6.96
C GLY A 681 -10.97 -2.62 -6.84
N SER A 682 -10.05 -2.08 -7.65
CA SER A 682 -8.62 -2.43 -7.57
C SER A 682 -7.95 -1.87 -6.31
N GLU A 683 -8.25 -0.63 -5.92
CA GLU A 683 -7.74 -0.02 -4.68
C GLU A 683 -8.30 -0.72 -3.44
N LEU A 684 -9.58 -1.04 -3.46
CA LEU A 684 -10.25 -1.78 -2.39
C LEU A 684 -9.63 -3.17 -2.21
N ASN A 685 -9.39 -3.91 -3.29
CA ASN A 685 -8.75 -5.23 -3.20
C ASN A 685 -7.30 -5.14 -2.64
N LYS A 686 -6.52 -4.13 -3.02
CA LYS A 686 -5.18 -3.91 -2.43
C LYS A 686 -5.29 -3.67 -0.92
N ARG A 687 -6.20 -2.79 -0.49
CA ARG A 687 -6.43 -2.47 0.93
C ARG A 687 -6.90 -3.71 1.70
N ARG A 688 -7.77 -4.53 1.12
CA ARG A 688 -8.21 -5.82 1.70
C ARG A 688 -6.99 -6.69 2.06
N ASN A 689 -6.10 -6.90 1.09
CA ASN A 689 -4.92 -7.72 1.30
C ASN A 689 -3.92 -7.09 2.30
N GLU A 690 -3.78 -5.76 2.33
CA GLU A 690 -2.96 -5.06 3.34
C GLU A 690 -3.49 -5.24 4.76
N LEU A 691 -4.83 -5.21 4.92
CA LEU A 691 -5.47 -5.47 6.21
C LEU A 691 -5.39 -6.94 6.59
N THR A 692 -5.49 -7.87 5.64
CA THR A 692 -5.24 -9.29 5.88
C THR A 692 -3.81 -9.51 6.38
N MET A 693 -2.80 -8.90 5.75
CA MET A 693 -1.41 -8.97 6.23
C MET A 693 -1.24 -8.35 7.62
N SER A 694 -1.92 -7.23 7.88
CA SER A 694 -1.90 -6.58 9.21
C SER A 694 -2.52 -7.50 10.28
N ALA A 695 -3.59 -8.21 9.95
CA ALA A 695 -4.26 -9.15 10.84
C ALA A 695 -3.44 -10.40 11.16
N LEU A 696 -2.72 -10.94 10.16
CA LEU A 696 -1.87 -12.12 10.35
C LEU A 696 -0.56 -11.81 11.06
N GLY A 697 -0.16 -10.54 11.14
CA GLY A 697 1.08 -10.12 11.79
C GLY A 697 2.32 -10.80 11.21
N SER A 698 3.23 -11.25 12.07
CA SER A 698 4.45 -11.95 11.67
C SER A 698 4.18 -13.30 10.99
N ASP A 699 3.10 -14.00 11.35
CA ASP A 699 2.73 -15.27 10.72
C ASP A 699 2.34 -15.09 9.25
N GLY A 700 1.83 -13.91 8.88
CA GLY A 700 1.53 -13.58 7.49
C GLY A 700 2.75 -13.48 6.59
N LEU A 701 3.96 -13.39 7.14
CA LEU A 701 5.21 -13.30 6.37
C LEU A 701 5.75 -14.68 5.94
N GLU A 702 5.18 -15.77 6.44
CA GLU A 702 5.63 -17.12 6.08
C GLU A 702 5.31 -17.44 4.61
N TRP A 703 6.34 -17.85 3.85
CA TRP A 703 6.29 -17.92 2.39
C TRP A 703 6.01 -19.33 1.83
N GLU A 704 6.42 -20.37 2.55
CA GLU A 704 6.35 -21.79 2.13
C GLU A 704 6.13 -22.68 3.35
N SER A 705 4.89 -23.15 3.54
CA SER A 705 4.54 -24.20 4.49
C SER A 705 3.06 -24.59 4.41
N ALA A 706 2.73 -25.80 4.87
CA ALA A 706 1.35 -26.22 5.05
C ALA A 706 0.55 -25.30 5.99
N ARG A 707 1.20 -24.73 7.03
CA ARG A 707 0.57 -23.80 7.99
C ARG A 707 0.11 -22.50 7.30
N SER A 708 0.95 -21.97 6.41
CA SER A 708 0.67 -20.74 5.65
C SER A 708 -0.13 -20.97 4.37
N SER A 709 -0.55 -22.22 4.11
CA SER A 709 -1.13 -22.63 2.81
C SER A 709 -0.21 -22.25 1.65
N GLU A 710 1.08 -22.56 1.77
CA GLU A 710 2.13 -22.24 0.81
C GLU A 710 2.27 -20.73 0.54
N GLY A 711 2.16 -19.93 1.61
CA GLY A 711 2.27 -18.47 1.55
C GLY A 711 1.12 -17.79 0.80
N ALA A 712 -0.08 -18.36 0.80
CA ALA A 712 -1.21 -17.83 0.04
C ALA A 712 -1.47 -16.34 0.30
N ALA A 713 -1.53 -15.92 1.57
CA ALA A 713 -1.79 -14.53 1.95
C ALA A 713 -0.72 -13.53 1.47
N PRO A 714 0.59 -13.72 1.75
CA PRO A 714 1.61 -12.78 1.25
C PRO A 714 1.73 -12.80 -0.28
N ARG A 715 1.51 -13.94 -0.95
CA ARG A 715 1.50 -14.03 -2.41
C ARG A 715 0.33 -13.26 -3.03
N ASP A 716 -0.87 -13.40 -2.46
CA ASP A 716 -2.06 -12.65 -2.90
C ASP A 716 -1.90 -11.14 -2.65
N TRP A 717 -1.31 -10.76 -1.51
CA TRP A 717 -0.98 -9.36 -1.23
C TRP A 717 -0.02 -8.77 -2.26
N LEU A 718 1.04 -9.48 -2.62
CA LEU A 718 1.97 -9.04 -3.64
C LEU A 718 1.34 -9.01 -5.04
N ARG A 719 0.52 -10.03 -5.38
CA ARG A 719 -0.23 -10.07 -6.66
C ARG A 719 -1.24 -8.94 -6.78
N SER A 720 -1.87 -8.52 -5.67
CA SER A 720 -2.89 -7.47 -5.67
C SER A 720 -2.37 -6.13 -6.21
N LYS A 721 -1.05 -5.88 -6.15
CA LYS A 721 -0.43 -4.65 -6.66
C LYS A 721 -0.55 -4.54 -8.19
N ALA A 722 -0.59 -5.66 -8.90
CA ALA A 722 -0.80 -5.65 -10.35
C ALA A 722 -2.20 -5.17 -10.75
N ASN A 723 -3.22 -5.26 -9.86
CA ASN A 723 -4.60 -4.87 -10.18
C ASN A 723 -4.74 -3.36 -10.49
N SER A 724 -3.87 -2.51 -9.94
CA SER A 724 -3.84 -1.08 -10.29
C SER A 724 -3.17 -0.79 -11.64
N ILE A 725 -2.59 -1.80 -12.30
CA ILE A 725 -1.87 -1.68 -13.56
C ILE A 725 -2.61 -2.39 -14.70
N GLU A 726 -2.95 -3.67 -14.51
CA GLU A 726 -3.65 -4.48 -15.51
C GLU A 726 -5.06 -3.97 -15.80
N GLY A 727 -5.58 -4.24 -17.01
CA GLY A 727 -6.87 -3.70 -17.47
C GLY A 727 -6.90 -2.17 -17.65
N GLY A 728 -5.73 -1.52 -17.62
CA GLY A 728 -5.52 -0.07 -17.71
C GLY A 728 -5.19 0.55 -16.36
N THR A 729 -4.07 1.29 -16.28
CA THR A 729 -3.54 1.81 -15.00
C THR A 729 -4.51 2.76 -14.31
N SER A 730 -4.43 2.84 -12.98
CA SER A 730 -5.26 3.74 -12.16
C SER A 730 -5.24 5.17 -12.67
N GLU A 731 -4.09 5.68 -13.12
CA GLU A 731 -3.94 7.03 -13.70
C GLU A 731 -4.71 7.18 -15.01
N VAL A 732 -4.69 6.16 -15.88
CA VAL A 732 -5.47 6.17 -17.13
C VAL A 732 -6.97 6.12 -16.82
N GLN A 733 -7.40 5.33 -15.83
CA GLN A 733 -8.79 5.31 -15.41
C GLN A 733 -9.23 6.66 -14.86
N LEU A 734 -8.42 7.30 -14.02
CA LEU A 734 -8.69 8.63 -13.49
C LEU A 734 -8.78 9.68 -14.62
N ASN A 735 -7.94 9.58 -15.64
CA ASN A 735 -8.03 10.41 -16.84
C ASN A 735 -9.33 10.17 -17.64
N ILE A 736 -9.83 8.94 -17.71
CA ILE A 736 -11.10 8.65 -18.35
C ILE A 736 -12.25 9.24 -17.51
N ILE A 737 -12.21 9.08 -16.19
CA ILE A 737 -13.22 9.60 -15.26
C ILE A 737 -13.29 11.13 -15.34
N SER A 738 -12.14 11.81 -15.28
CA SER A 738 -12.08 13.28 -15.34
C SER A 738 -12.68 13.81 -16.64
N LYS A 739 -12.37 13.19 -17.80
CA LYS A 739 -12.83 13.67 -19.11
C LYS A 739 -14.27 13.26 -19.42
N ARG A 740 -14.64 12.00 -19.16
CA ARG A 740 -15.89 11.41 -19.64
C ARG A 740 -17.03 11.44 -18.62
N ILE A 741 -16.72 11.65 -17.36
CA ILE A 741 -17.72 11.77 -16.29
C ILE A 741 -17.76 13.21 -15.77
N LEU A 742 -16.61 13.80 -15.45
CA LEU A 742 -16.55 15.17 -14.90
C LEU A 742 -16.49 16.27 -15.96
N GLY A 743 -16.23 15.93 -17.24
CA GLY A 743 -16.17 16.90 -18.34
C GLY A 743 -14.99 17.88 -18.26
N LEU A 744 -13.90 17.50 -17.60
CA LEU A 744 -12.71 18.36 -17.48
C LEU A 744 -11.94 18.46 -18.82
N PRO A 745 -11.33 19.62 -19.13
CA PRO A 745 -10.58 19.82 -20.38
C PRO A 745 -9.27 19.02 -20.41
N ASP A 746 -8.74 18.82 -21.62
CA ASP A 746 -7.39 18.28 -21.81
C ASP A 746 -6.34 19.29 -21.33
N ALA A 747 -5.32 18.80 -20.62
CA ALA A 747 -4.18 19.59 -20.15
C ALA A 747 -3.21 19.94 -21.28
#